data_AF-A0AA38XS39-F1
#
_entry.id   AF-A0AA38XS39-F1
#
_cell.length_a   1.000
_cell.length_b   1.000
_cell.length_c   1.000
_cell.angle_alpha   90.00
_cell.angle_beta   90.00
_cell.angle_gamma   90.00
#
_symmetry.space_group_name_H-M   'P 1'
#
loop_
_entity.id
_entity.type
_entity.pdbx_description
1 polymer ?
#
loop_
_entity_poly.entity_id
_entity_poly.type
_entity_poly.pdbx_seq_one_letter_code
_entity_poly.pdbx_strand_id
1 'polypeptide(L)'
;MTRILLALVLVLGLAGCGFHLRNKLMLPTDTAPVKVVSTAPYSELVKLLNRSLLASGARLADEDSKGPNAQLQVLSERWGDLPIAIDSQGRAQEYSLRYAVIFIFRREDGSELVPQQVIELSRDYVSPPTDATGTTTEREILADELRREMSASIIRRIDSVVRAELEKGGSLSAPKPVEHDPLAGQGADTALAPVYLIAGPETLRVLEAADAVRARARAAGIDEREVFDADGRDFDWNQLDASFNAPSLFSARRLVEVRLPSGKPGKDGGEVISRFCANPAPDVILMITANEWSKAHQGKWAEAVNRVGVLSVAWAIKPHELSDWIERRLRSRGLRAEPAAVQRLAERVEGNLLAAAQEIDKLVLLADGQTLDVERMESLVADAARYDVFRLVEATFSGQPQAVLRMLAGLRGEGEAVAALMPIVIRELLAGAGLARVQARGGNLAAEMKSRGIWESRQAPYKRALQRHPEGKRWERFVAEAGLVDRIAKGRADGDAWLALERLLVAVAEARAVRLLRIYYGGTFDPVHLGHLAIARAARDELQVAVRMLPAADPPHRAVPGATAEQRCTMLGLAVGDEPGLLLDRRELDRAARFPGRPSYTVDTLRELRAELGPSRPLAWLVGADSLLGLPSWHEWQALFGLAHFIVAERPGSPLRASVDGALGQATEGRWADNEQALLASPAGRILRLHHPLREESASAVRTQIAAGGPWRAMLAPAVADYVSGHGLYRSATSRPALSNQTQPQTIKVDLPSPPPSVPELLASVRQATEDLKAKDPVEIDVRGKSSVADYMVVVSGTSTRHVKSIADEVVRFAKKIDVMPLGVEGEREAEWVLVDLGDVIVHVMLPRVREFYALERLWTVGDQPPSYDDDEVA
;
A
#
# COMPACT_ATOMS: atom_id res chain seq x y z
N MET A 1 -36.66 -37.49 -8.35
CA MET A 1 -36.04 -37.70 -7.02
C MET A 1 -34.58 -37.25 -6.97
N THR A 2 -33.78 -37.51 -8.00
CA THR A 2 -32.36 -37.12 -8.10
C THR A 2 -32.07 -35.62 -8.02
N ARG A 3 -32.94 -34.75 -8.55
CA ARG A 3 -32.76 -33.27 -8.46
C ARG A 3 -32.98 -32.69 -7.06
N ILE A 4 -33.83 -33.33 -6.24
CA ILE A 4 -34.08 -32.91 -4.85
C ILE A 4 -32.94 -33.39 -3.95
N LEU A 5 -32.41 -34.60 -4.21
CA LEU A 5 -31.22 -35.11 -3.53
C LEU A 5 -29.98 -34.24 -3.81
N LEU A 6 -29.80 -33.77 -5.05
CA LEU A 6 -28.68 -32.89 -5.39
C LEU A 6 -28.76 -31.53 -4.68
N ALA A 7 -29.97 -30.97 -4.53
CA ALA A 7 -30.19 -29.72 -3.80
C ALA A 7 -29.95 -29.90 -2.29
N LEU A 8 -30.38 -31.03 -1.70
CA LEU A 8 -30.11 -31.35 -0.29
C LEU A 8 -28.63 -31.60 -0.01
N VAL A 9 -27.90 -32.23 -0.94
CA VAL A 9 -26.45 -32.42 -0.85
C VAL A 9 -25.70 -31.09 -1.02
N LEU A 10 -26.20 -30.17 -1.85
CA LEU A 10 -25.62 -28.82 -1.97
C LEU A 10 -25.83 -27.98 -0.70
N VAL A 11 -27.01 -28.09 -0.07
CA VAL A 11 -27.32 -27.39 1.19
C VAL A 11 -26.53 -27.97 2.38
N LEU A 12 -26.33 -29.29 2.42
CA LEU A 12 -25.47 -29.93 3.42
C LEU A 12 -23.97 -29.70 3.17
N GLY A 13 -23.54 -29.57 1.90
CA GLY A 13 -22.18 -29.20 1.54
C GLY A 13 -21.79 -27.77 1.94
N LEU A 14 -22.75 -26.85 1.93
CA LEU A 14 -22.55 -25.47 2.40
C LEU A 14 -22.43 -25.36 3.94
N ALA A 15 -22.95 -26.34 4.69
CA ALA A 15 -22.74 -26.41 6.14
C ALA A 15 -21.37 -27.00 6.53
N GLY A 16 -20.66 -27.65 5.58
CA GLY A 16 -19.34 -28.26 5.79
C GLY A 16 -18.14 -27.33 5.56
N CYS A 17 -18.37 -26.08 5.14
CA CYS A 17 -17.32 -25.11 4.82
C CYS A 17 -17.42 -23.84 5.68
N GLY A 18 -17.68 -23.94 6.99
CA GLY A 18 -17.36 -22.88 7.97
C GLY A 18 -17.88 -21.44 7.70
N PHE A 19 -18.79 -21.23 6.76
CA PHE A 19 -19.19 -19.90 6.30
C PHE A 19 -20.36 -19.40 7.14
N HIS A 20 -20.07 -18.62 8.19
CA HIS A 20 -21.09 -17.89 8.95
C HIS A 20 -21.16 -16.44 8.45
N LEU A 21 -22.35 -16.00 8.02
CA LEU A 21 -22.67 -14.59 7.77
C LEU A 21 -22.38 -13.77 9.04
N ARG A 22 -21.24 -13.07 9.08
CA ARG A 22 -20.90 -12.09 10.12
C ARG A 22 -21.79 -10.86 9.95
N ASN A 23 -22.93 -10.79 10.67
CA ASN A 23 -23.63 -9.52 10.94
C ASN A 23 -24.81 -9.65 11.93
N LYS A 24 -24.59 -10.27 13.09
CA LYS A 24 -25.53 -10.10 14.21
C LYS A 24 -24.75 -9.86 15.48
N LEU A 25 -24.89 -8.65 16.03
CA LEU A 25 -24.39 -8.31 17.35
C LEU A 25 -25.02 -9.30 18.33
N MET A 26 -24.19 -10.09 19.01
CA MET A 26 -24.68 -11.03 20.02
C MET A 26 -24.94 -10.24 21.29
N LEU A 27 -26.16 -9.74 21.45
CA LEU A 27 -26.65 -9.26 22.73
C LEU A 27 -27.35 -10.42 23.47
N PRO A 28 -27.27 -10.49 24.81
CA PRO A 28 -28.08 -11.40 25.61
C PRO A 28 -29.55 -11.31 25.18
N THR A 29 -30.25 -12.44 25.08
CA THR A 29 -31.62 -12.48 24.53
C THR A 29 -32.63 -11.68 25.37
N ASP A 30 -32.27 -11.36 26.61
CA ASP A 30 -32.96 -10.52 27.60
C ASP A 30 -32.58 -9.03 27.54
N THR A 31 -31.74 -8.60 26.60
CA THR A 31 -31.32 -7.18 26.52
C THR A 31 -32.50 -6.28 26.16
N ALA A 32 -32.86 -5.38 27.08
CA ALA A 32 -33.83 -4.32 26.86
C ALA A 32 -33.43 -3.39 25.70
N PRO A 33 -34.37 -2.63 25.12
CA PRO A 33 -34.04 -1.65 24.08
C PRO A 33 -32.88 -0.73 24.48
N VAL A 34 -31.95 -0.51 23.56
CA VAL A 34 -30.73 0.25 23.80
C VAL A 34 -30.97 1.74 23.55
N LYS A 35 -30.64 2.57 24.54
CA LYS A 35 -30.60 4.03 24.42
C LYS A 35 -29.14 4.49 24.35
N VAL A 36 -28.75 5.13 23.25
CA VAL A 36 -27.42 5.74 23.13
C VAL A 36 -27.48 7.14 23.72
N VAL A 37 -26.63 7.42 24.71
CA VAL A 37 -26.59 8.70 25.43
C VAL A 37 -25.17 9.26 25.31
N SER A 38 -25.02 10.56 25.14
CA SER A 38 -23.72 11.24 25.13
C SER A 38 -23.73 12.42 26.09
N THR A 39 -22.58 12.70 26.68
CA THR A 39 -22.33 13.93 27.45
C THR A 39 -22.25 15.17 26.53
N ALA A 40 -21.97 14.97 25.24
CA ALA A 40 -21.96 16.03 24.24
C ALA A 40 -23.35 16.20 23.58
N PRO A 41 -23.98 17.39 23.67
CA PRO A 41 -25.24 17.65 22.99
C PRO A 41 -25.05 17.61 21.46
N TYR A 42 -25.93 16.89 20.75
CA TYR A 42 -25.92 16.74 19.29
C TYR A 42 -24.71 16.03 18.67
N SER A 43 -24.11 15.06 19.38
CA SER A 43 -22.99 14.24 18.83
C SER A 43 -23.38 13.47 17.55
N GLU A 44 -22.65 13.73 16.45
CA GLU A 44 -22.80 12.98 15.18
C GLU A 44 -22.43 11.50 15.34
N LEU A 45 -21.51 11.18 16.27
CA LEU A 45 -21.16 9.80 16.59
C LEU A 45 -22.37 9.03 17.15
N VAL A 46 -23.22 9.67 17.96
CA VAL A 46 -24.45 9.04 18.48
C VAL A 46 -25.39 8.65 17.35
N LYS A 47 -25.54 9.50 16.33
CA LYS A 47 -26.36 9.20 15.14
C LYS A 47 -25.84 7.98 14.39
N LEU A 48 -24.51 7.89 14.23
CA LEU A 48 -23.86 6.74 13.60
C LEU A 48 -23.99 5.47 14.44
N LEU A 49 -23.80 5.55 15.77
CA LEU A 49 -23.97 4.41 16.68
C LEU A 49 -25.40 3.88 16.67
N ASN A 50 -26.41 4.74 16.68
CA ASN A 50 -27.81 4.33 16.54
C ASN A 50 -28.04 3.54 15.25
N ARG A 51 -27.55 4.04 14.10
CA ARG A 51 -27.66 3.34 12.82
C ARG A 51 -26.93 2.00 12.82
N SER A 52 -25.72 1.96 13.36
CA SER A 52 -24.89 0.75 13.41
C SER A 52 -25.47 -0.32 14.34
N LEU A 53 -26.02 0.06 15.50
CA LEU A 53 -26.73 -0.84 16.40
C LEU A 53 -27.97 -1.46 15.75
N LEU A 54 -28.80 -0.64 15.07
CA LEU A 54 -29.94 -1.12 14.29
C LEU A 54 -29.51 -2.11 13.20
N ALA A 55 -28.49 -1.74 12.40
CA ALA A 55 -27.96 -2.58 11.32
C ALA A 55 -27.37 -3.90 11.83
N SER A 56 -26.92 -3.94 13.09
CA SER A 56 -26.35 -5.12 13.73
C SER A 56 -27.41 -5.96 14.48
N GLY A 57 -28.69 -5.57 14.40
CA GLY A 57 -29.83 -6.32 14.92
C GLY A 57 -30.25 -6.00 16.36
N ALA A 58 -29.73 -4.92 16.97
CA ALA A 58 -30.18 -4.44 18.27
C ALA A 58 -31.52 -3.69 18.17
N ARG A 59 -32.33 -3.74 19.23
CA ARG A 59 -33.55 -2.92 19.35
C ARG A 59 -33.19 -1.60 20.00
N LEU A 60 -33.52 -0.47 19.37
CA LEU A 60 -33.33 0.85 19.97
C LEU A 60 -34.56 1.26 20.80
N ALA A 61 -34.32 2.00 21.87
CA ALA A 61 -35.37 2.62 22.67
C ALA A 61 -35.90 3.89 21.97
N ASP A 62 -37.21 4.13 22.04
CA ASP A 62 -37.80 5.39 21.57
C ASP A 62 -37.27 6.58 22.39
N GLU A 63 -37.08 7.74 21.76
CA GLU A 63 -36.50 8.94 22.39
C GLU A 63 -37.25 9.34 23.68
N ASP A 64 -38.58 9.16 23.69
CA ASP A 64 -39.50 9.47 24.80
C ASP A 64 -39.80 8.28 25.74
N SER A 65 -39.16 7.12 25.53
CA SER A 65 -39.42 5.95 26.37
C SER A 65 -38.94 6.20 27.81
N LYS A 66 -39.87 6.09 28.76
CA LYS A 66 -39.62 6.17 30.22
C LYS A 66 -39.39 4.78 30.86
N GLY A 67 -39.30 3.72 30.05
CA GLY A 67 -39.13 2.34 30.50
C GLY A 67 -37.67 1.99 30.83
N PRO A 68 -37.43 0.81 31.45
CA PRO A 68 -36.10 0.30 31.71
C PRO A 68 -35.38 0.01 30.38
N ASN A 69 -34.27 0.70 30.13
CA ASN A 69 -33.51 0.62 28.87
C ASN A 69 -32.04 0.34 29.18
N ALA A 70 -31.40 -0.49 28.36
CA ALA A 70 -29.95 -0.60 28.37
C ALA A 70 -29.33 0.69 27.81
N GLN A 71 -28.21 1.16 28.34
CA GLN A 71 -27.63 2.46 27.97
C GLN A 71 -26.20 2.33 27.45
N LEU A 72 -25.98 2.66 26.17
CA LEU A 72 -24.65 2.90 25.62
C LEU A 72 -24.30 4.37 25.84
N GLN A 73 -23.47 4.65 26.83
CA GLN A 73 -23.10 6.01 27.23
C GLN A 73 -21.73 6.38 26.65
N VAL A 74 -21.69 7.39 25.80
CA VAL A 74 -20.47 8.07 25.37
C VAL A 74 -20.12 9.10 26.44
N LEU A 75 -19.11 8.79 27.25
CA LEU A 75 -18.69 9.62 28.38
C LEU A 75 -17.82 10.80 27.94
N SER A 76 -17.01 10.60 26.91
CA SER A 76 -16.14 11.63 26.35
C SER A 76 -15.92 11.39 24.86
N GLU A 77 -15.90 12.47 24.10
CA GLU A 77 -15.56 12.52 22.67
C GLU A 77 -14.59 13.69 22.48
N ARG A 78 -13.35 13.42 22.04
CA ARG A 78 -12.28 14.42 21.94
C ARG A 78 -11.57 14.37 20.59
N TRP A 79 -11.36 15.55 20.03
CA TRP A 79 -10.53 15.78 18.85
C TRP A 79 -9.25 16.50 19.26
N GLY A 80 -8.14 16.19 18.60
CA GLY A 80 -6.88 16.90 18.76
C GLY A 80 -6.14 16.99 17.44
N ASP A 81 -5.46 18.12 17.22
CA ASP A 81 -4.61 18.34 16.06
C ASP A 81 -3.16 18.44 16.56
N LEU A 82 -2.27 17.60 16.04
CA LEU A 82 -0.84 17.62 16.39
C LEU A 82 -0.01 18.01 15.16
N PRO A 83 0.79 19.10 15.21
CA PRO A 83 1.67 19.45 14.10
C PRO A 83 2.78 18.40 13.92
N ILE A 84 2.93 17.90 12.69
CA ILE A 84 3.90 16.85 12.33
C ILE A 84 5.14 17.47 11.65
N ALA A 85 4.95 18.51 10.85
CA ALA A 85 6.01 19.20 10.13
C ALA A 85 5.83 20.72 10.17
N ILE A 86 6.94 21.44 10.36
CA ILE A 86 7.01 22.90 10.49
C ILE A 86 7.87 23.44 9.34
N ASP A 87 7.42 24.52 8.70
CA ASP A 87 8.16 25.20 7.62
C ASP A 87 9.33 26.06 8.11
N SER A 88 10.07 26.64 7.18
CA SER A 88 11.24 27.50 7.45
C SER A 88 10.91 28.80 8.21
N GLN A 89 9.62 29.12 8.36
CA GLN A 89 9.11 30.27 9.11
C GLN A 89 8.50 29.87 10.46
N GLY A 90 8.57 28.60 10.85
CA GLY A 90 8.03 28.12 12.13
C GLY A 90 6.53 27.83 12.11
N ARG A 91 5.88 27.74 10.94
CA ARG A 91 4.44 27.43 10.82
C ARG A 91 4.23 25.96 10.51
N ALA A 92 3.29 25.33 11.21
CA ALA A 92 2.93 23.93 10.96
C ALA A 92 2.13 23.80 9.66
N GLN A 93 2.62 22.94 8.76
CA GLN A 93 2.04 22.68 7.43
C GLN A 93 1.33 21.32 7.36
N GLU A 94 1.76 20.36 8.18
CA GLU A 94 1.18 19.01 8.27
C GLU A 94 0.69 18.76 9.70
N TYR A 95 -0.49 18.17 9.84
CA TYR A 95 -1.17 17.92 11.11
C TYR A 95 -1.66 16.48 11.19
N SER A 96 -1.62 15.88 12.39
CA SER A 96 -2.26 14.61 12.70
C SER A 96 -3.56 14.91 13.46
N LEU A 97 -4.69 14.62 12.83
CA LEU A 97 -6.02 14.67 13.43
C LEU A 97 -6.24 13.40 14.25
N ARG A 98 -6.32 13.54 15.57
CA ARG A 98 -6.60 12.46 16.52
C ARG A 98 -8.05 12.53 17.00
N TYR A 99 -8.67 11.36 17.13
CA TYR A 99 -10.04 11.21 17.60
C TYR A 99 -10.13 10.14 18.67
N ALA A 100 -10.49 10.54 19.89
CA ALA A 100 -10.56 9.66 21.05
C ALA A 100 -11.97 9.64 21.66
N VAL A 101 -12.48 8.45 21.95
CA VAL A 101 -13.80 8.24 22.56
C VAL A 101 -13.71 7.33 23.77
N ILE A 102 -14.36 7.76 24.85
CA ILE A 102 -14.59 6.95 26.05
C ILE A 102 -16.05 6.59 26.12
N PHE A 103 -16.37 5.30 26.24
CA PHE A 103 -17.76 4.84 26.33
C PHE A 103 -17.92 3.69 27.31
N ILE A 104 -19.15 3.48 27.78
CA ILE A 104 -19.56 2.39 28.66
C ILE A 104 -20.93 1.87 28.22
N PHE A 105 -21.20 0.57 28.38
CA PHE A 105 -22.52 -0.01 28.09
C PHE A 105 -23.11 -0.64 29.34
N ARG A 106 -24.27 -0.15 29.79
CA ARG A 106 -24.98 -0.64 30.98
C ARG A 106 -26.28 -1.34 30.61
N ARG A 107 -26.67 -2.35 31.39
CA ARG A 107 -27.99 -2.98 31.33
C ARG A 107 -29.04 -2.08 31.99
N GLU A 108 -30.30 -2.49 31.88
CA GLU A 108 -31.43 -1.76 32.47
C GLU A 108 -31.40 -1.69 34.01
N ASP A 109 -30.78 -2.68 34.66
CA ASP A 109 -30.60 -2.75 36.11
C ASP A 109 -29.40 -1.93 36.61
N GLY A 110 -28.68 -1.26 35.71
CA GLY A 110 -27.49 -0.46 35.99
C GLY A 110 -26.17 -1.25 36.01
N SER A 111 -26.20 -2.57 35.86
CA SER A 111 -24.99 -3.39 35.75
C SER A 111 -24.23 -3.11 34.46
N GLU A 112 -22.89 -3.20 34.50
CA GLU A 112 -22.05 -2.94 33.33
C GLU A 112 -22.01 -4.15 32.40
N LEU A 113 -22.60 -4.03 31.21
CA LEU A 113 -22.51 -5.03 30.15
C LEU A 113 -21.18 -4.93 29.41
N VAL A 114 -20.68 -3.71 29.23
CA VAL A 114 -19.32 -3.41 28.74
C VAL A 114 -18.73 -2.36 29.68
N PRO A 115 -17.65 -2.68 30.42
CA PRO A 115 -17.01 -1.71 31.30
C PRO A 115 -16.38 -0.59 30.48
N GLN A 116 -16.09 0.55 31.10
CA GLN A 116 -15.55 1.72 30.42
C GLN A 116 -14.37 1.37 29.48
N GLN A 117 -14.51 1.71 28.20
CA GLN A 117 -13.51 1.50 27.15
C GLN A 117 -12.99 2.84 26.63
N VAL A 118 -11.76 2.84 26.11
CA VAL A 118 -11.15 3.98 25.42
C VAL A 118 -10.70 3.51 24.03
N ILE A 119 -11.07 4.25 22.99
CA ILE A 119 -10.63 4.02 21.61
C ILE A 119 -10.04 5.34 21.08
N GLU A 120 -8.85 5.27 20.47
CA GLU A 120 -8.17 6.40 19.83
C GLU A 120 -7.84 6.03 18.38
N LEU A 121 -8.15 6.92 17.44
CA LEU A 121 -7.84 6.81 16.01
C LEU A 121 -7.13 8.08 15.54
N SER A 122 -6.32 8.00 14.49
CA SER A 122 -5.64 9.18 13.93
C SER A 122 -5.48 9.12 12.41
N ARG A 123 -5.43 10.29 11.76
CA ARG A 123 -5.13 10.48 10.33
C ARG A 123 -4.33 11.77 10.13
N ASP A 124 -3.43 11.76 9.16
CA ASP A 124 -2.57 12.91 8.85
C ASP A 124 -3.12 13.70 7.66
N TYR A 125 -3.00 15.02 7.68
CA TYR A 125 -3.49 15.94 6.65
C TYR A 125 -2.62 17.20 6.52
N VAL A 126 -2.73 17.92 5.40
CA VAL A 126 -1.95 19.14 5.13
C VAL A 126 -2.87 20.36 5.22
N SER A 127 -2.45 21.43 5.88
CA SER A 127 -3.26 22.66 6.02
C SER A 127 -2.47 23.90 5.56
N PRO A 128 -2.62 24.34 4.30
CA PRO A 128 -1.97 25.55 3.80
C PRO A 128 -2.51 26.80 4.54
N PRO A 129 -1.66 27.79 4.88
CA PRO A 129 -2.08 28.97 5.65
C PRO A 129 -3.01 29.97 4.93
N THR A 130 -3.35 29.75 3.66
CA THR A 130 -4.04 30.75 2.81
C THR A 130 -5.55 30.54 2.65
N ASP A 131 -6.12 29.43 3.11
CA ASP A 131 -7.54 29.09 2.87
C ASP A 131 -8.37 29.12 4.15
N ALA A 132 -8.95 30.28 4.47
CA ALA A 132 -9.86 30.45 5.61
C ALA A 132 -11.35 30.57 5.21
N THR A 133 -11.71 30.59 3.92
CA THR A 133 -13.10 30.86 3.51
C THR A 133 -13.52 30.12 2.23
N GLY A 134 -14.24 28.99 2.37
CA GLY A 134 -15.25 28.61 1.37
C GLY A 134 -15.36 27.17 0.84
N THR A 135 -14.64 26.17 1.39
CA THR A 135 -14.77 24.73 1.07
C THR A 135 -14.68 23.88 2.35
N THR A 136 -15.28 22.67 2.32
CA THR A 136 -15.12 21.68 3.40
C THR A 136 -13.64 21.30 3.48
N THR A 137 -13.00 21.57 4.61
CA THR A 137 -11.55 21.37 4.76
C THR A 137 -11.20 19.88 4.70
N GLU A 138 -10.01 19.50 4.20
CA GLU A 138 -9.52 18.09 4.22
C GLU A 138 -9.67 17.47 5.61
N ARG A 139 -9.45 18.29 6.65
CA ARG A 139 -9.72 17.99 8.06
C ARG A 139 -11.16 17.55 8.34
N GLU A 140 -12.18 18.20 7.75
CA GLU A 140 -13.59 17.84 7.95
C GLU A 140 -13.95 16.51 7.28
N ILE A 141 -13.40 16.23 6.09
CA ILE A 141 -13.58 14.95 5.39
C ILE A 141 -12.98 13.81 6.24
N LEU A 142 -11.75 14.00 6.74
CA LEU A 142 -11.09 13.04 7.60
C LEU A 142 -11.79 12.89 8.96
N ALA A 143 -12.35 13.97 9.52
CA ALA A 143 -13.14 13.90 10.75
C ALA A 143 -14.43 13.09 10.56
N ASP A 144 -15.08 13.15 9.40
CA ASP A 144 -16.26 12.35 9.09
C ASP A 144 -15.91 10.86 8.88
N GLU A 145 -14.76 10.58 8.24
CA GLU A 145 -14.25 9.22 8.07
C GLU A 145 -13.88 8.58 9.41
N LEU A 146 -13.08 9.28 10.24
CA LEU A 146 -12.71 8.85 11.58
C LEU A 146 -13.93 8.61 12.47
N ARG A 147 -15.02 9.40 12.32
CA ARG A 147 -16.29 9.17 13.03
C ARG A 147 -16.98 7.86 12.62
N ARG A 148 -16.98 7.54 11.33
CA ARG A 148 -17.53 6.26 10.83
C ARG A 148 -16.71 5.07 11.34
N GLU A 149 -15.39 5.17 11.30
CA GLU A 149 -14.49 4.13 11.78
C GLU A 149 -14.59 3.93 13.31
N MET A 150 -14.73 5.02 14.06
CA MET A 150 -14.96 4.99 15.51
C MET A 150 -16.27 4.27 15.86
N SER A 151 -17.37 4.58 15.16
CA SER A 151 -18.65 3.88 15.34
C SER A 151 -18.49 2.37 15.12
N ALA A 152 -17.86 1.95 14.03
CA ALA A 152 -17.61 0.53 13.75
C ALA A 152 -16.72 -0.14 14.82
N SER A 153 -15.72 0.58 15.36
CA SER A 153 -14.82 0.07 16.38
C SER A 153 -15.49 -0.10 17.74
N ILE A 154 -16.39 0.80 18.12
CA ILE A 154 -17.23 0.69 19.32
C ILE A 154 -18.14 -0.54 19.22
N ILE A 155 -18.81 -0.75 18.08
CA ILE A 155 -19.70 -1.92 17.88
C ILE A 155 -18.92 -3.23 17.96
N ARG A 156 -17.75 -3.32 17.33
CA ARG A 156 -16.87 -4.51 17.42
C ARG A 156 -16.44 -4.77 18.86
N ARG A 157 -16.12 -3.72 19.62
CA ARG A 157 -15.72 -3.83 21.03
C ARG A 157 -16.87 -4.32 21.91
N ILE A 158 -18.09 -3.84 21.67
CA ILE A 158 -19.29 -4.32 22.36
C ILE A 158 -19.53 -5.80 22.05
N ASP A 159 -19.52 -6.20 20.77
CA ASP A 159 -19.73 -7.60 20.37
C ASP A 159 -18.69 -8.54 21.02
N SER A 160 -17.42 -8.13 21.04
CA SER A 160 -16.34 -8.89 21.65
C SER A 160 -16.51 -9.08 23.16
N VAL A 161 -16.85 -8.02 23.91
CA VAL A 161 -17.02 -8.09 25.36
C VAL A 161 -18.26 -8.89 25.73
N VAL A 162 -19.36 -8.70 25.00
CA VAL A 162 -20.63 -9.37 25.28
C VAL A 162 -20.56 -10.88 24.99
N ARG A 163 -19.83 -11.31 23.94
CA ARG A 163 -19.54 -12.73 23.70
C ARG A 163 -18.75 -13.34 24.85
N ALA A 164 -17.72 -12.66 25.32
CA ALA A 164 -16.89 -13.12 26.45
C ALA A 164 -17.66 -13.20 27.78
N GLU A 165 -18.67 -12.35 27.99
CA GLU A 165 -19.59 -12.38 29.14
C GLU A 165 -20.60 -13.53 29.06
N LEU A 166 -21.21 -13.76 27.88
CA LEU A 166 -22.17 -14.85 27.64
C LEU A 166 -21.54 -16.24 27.81
N GLU A 167 -20.25 -16.38 27.51
CA GLU A 167 -19.49 -17.62 27.68
C GLU A 167 -19.08 -17.90 29.13
N LYS A 168 -19.11 -16.89 30.02
CA LYS A 168 -18.59 -16.99 31.39
C LYS A 168 -19.61 -17.27 32.48
N GLY A 169 -20.91 -17.13 32.23
CA GLY A 169 -21.96 -17.52 33.19
C GLY A 169 -21.71 -17.06 34.64
N GLY A 170 -21.52 -15.75 34.86
CA GLY A 170 -21.47 -15.14 36.20
C GLY A 170 -20.11 -14.63 36.68
N SER A 171 -20.08 -13.33 37.01
CA SER A 171 -19.08 -12.60 37.81
C SER A 171 -17.64 -12.52 37.28
N LEU A 172 -17.29 -11.38 36.67
CA LEU A 172 -15.92 -10.93 36.49
C LEU A 172 -15.27 -10.58 37.85
N SER A 173 -14.38 -11.45 38.34
CA SER A 173 -13.37 -11.05 39.32
C SER A 173 -12.31 -10.20 38.61
N ALA A 174 -11.97 -9.05 39.20
CA ALA A 174 -10.88 -8.19 38.74
C ALA A 174 -9.55 -8.98 38.59
N PRO A 175 -8.71 -8.63 37.59
CA PRO A 175 -7.41 -9.27 37.40
C PRO A 175 -6.53 -8.98 38.62
N LYS A 176 -6.00 -10.06 39.25
CA LYS A 176 -4.99 -9.92 40.30
C LYS A 176 -3.66 -9.46 39.67
N PRO A 177 -2.95 -8.50 40.28
CA PRO A 177 -1.63 -8.08 39.81
C PRO A 177 -0.65 -9.26 39.77
N VAL A 178 0.17 -9.31 38.73
CA VAL A 178 1.24 -10.30 38.57
C VAL A 178 2.45 -9.87 39.43
N GLU A 179 2.85 -10.71 40.38
CA GLU A 179 3.96 -10.45 41.30
C GLU A 179 5.32 -10.48 40.58
N HIS A 180 5.96 -9.31 40.46
CA HIS A 180 7.42 -9.07 40.59
C HIS A 180 7.82 -7.57 40.54
N ASP A 181 6.89 -6.66 40.82
CA ASP A 181 7.20 -5.26 41.08
C ASP A 181 6.97 -4.98 42.57
N PRO A 182 7.89 -4.32 43.31
CA PRO A 182 7.63 -3.90 44.69
C PRO A 182 6.34 -3.08 44.87
N LEU A 183 5.79 -2.50 43.79
CA LEU A 183 4.50 -1.82 43.78
C LEU A 183 3.28 -2.73 43.50
N ALA A 184 3.47 -3.90 42.87
CA ALA A 184 2.38 -4.80 42.47
C ALA A 184 1.82 -5.65 43.64
N GLY A 185 2.58 -5.80 44.73
CA GLY A 185 2.16 -6.54 45.93
C GLY A 185 1.48 -5.71 47.02
N GLN A 186 1.31 -4.40 46.82
CA GLN A 186 0.68 -3.52 47.82
C GLN A 186 -0.84 -3.45 47.58
N GLY A 187 -1.61 -3.99 48.53
CA GLY A 187 -3.08 -3.98 48.47
C GLY A 187 -3.68 -2.56 48.49
N ALA A 188 -4.96 -2.45 48.14
CA ALA A 188 -5.70 -1.19 48.12
C ALA A 188 -5.69 -0.45 49.48
N ASP A 189 -5.48 -1.16 50.58
CA ASP A 189 -5.43 -0.61 51.96
C ASP A 189 -4.09 0.08 52.31
N THR A 190 -3.09 0.06 51.43
CA THR A 190 -1.78 0.66 51.71
C THR A 190 -1.80 2.16 51.38
N ALA A 191 -1.49 3.02 52.35
CA ALA A 191 -1.45 4.48 52.18
C ALA A 191 -0.54 4.90 51.01
N LEU A 192 -0.98 5.89 50.22
CA LEU A 192 -0.20 6.44 49.10
C LEU A 192 1.00 7.26 49.63
N ALA A 193 2.16 7.03 49.03
CA ALA A 193 3.35 7.83 49.26
C ALA A 193 3.21 9.23 48.61
N PRO A 194 3.90 10.25 49.12
CA PRO A 194 3.84 11.60 48.56
C PRO A 194 4.49 11.72 47.19
N VAL A 195 5.45 10.83 46.87
CA VAL A 195 6.15 10.82 45.58
C VAL A 195 6.47 9.41 45.09
N TYR A 196 6.34 9.20 43.79
CA TYR A 196 6.67 7.96 43.08
C TYR A 196 7.63 8.30 41.93
N LEU A 197 8.70 7.53 41.79
CA LEU A 197 9.55 7.53 40.61
C LEU A 197 9.54 6.14 40.01
N ILE A 198 8.95 6.02 38.83
CA ILE A 198 8.78 4.77 38.10
C ILE A 198 9.62 4.88 36.83
N ALA A 199 10.75 4.20 36.79
CA ALA A 199 11.72 4.40 35.74
C ALA A 199 12.25 3.08 35.20
N GLY A 200 12.58 2.98 33.92
CA GLY A 200 13.21 1.77 33.43
C GLY A 200 13.12 1.57 31.92
N PRO A 201 14.08 0.82 31.35
CA PRO A 201 14.06 0.47 29.93
C PRO A 201 12.89 -0.44 29.55
N GLU A 202 12.25 -1.11 30.52
CA GLU A 202 11.12 -2.01 30.25
C GLU A 202 9.79 -1.24 30.25
N THR A 203 9.37 -0.77 29.07
CA THR A 203 8.22 0.15 28.91
C THR A 203 6.92 -0.42 29.47
N LEU A 204 6.62 -1.71 29.24
CA LEU A 204 5.36 -2.30 29.75
C LEU A 204 5.28 -2.20 31.27
N ARG A 205 6.37 -2.52 31.96
CA ARG A 205 6.40 -2.52 33.43
C ARG A 205 6.30 -1.10 33.99
N VAL A 206 6.92 -0.11 33.34
CA VAL A 206 6.75 1.31 33.71
C VAL A 206 5.28 1.72 33.60
N LEU A 207 4.61 1.36 32.50
CA LEU A 207 3.20 1.68 32.28
C LEU A 207 2.31 1.00 33.34
N GLU A 208 2.47 -0.30 33.56
CA GLU A 208 1.67 -1.06 34.52
C GLU A 208 1.85 -0.57 35.96
N ALA A 209 3.08 -0.22 36.36
CA ALA A 209 3.36 0.35 37.68
C ALA A 209 2.73 1.75 37.83
N ALA A 210 2.80 2.59 36.79
CA ALA A 210 2.16 3.91 36.81
C ALA A 210 0.64 3.79 36.87
N ASP A 211 0.04 2.85 36.13
CA ASP A 211 -1.39 2.58 36.19
C ASP A 211 -1.84 2.06 37.55
N ALA A 212 -1.02 1.25 38.23
CA ALA A 212 -1.29 0.82 39.60
C ALA A 212 -1.33 2.00 40.58
N VAL A 213 -0.41 2.96 40.46
CA VAL A 213 -0.42 4.18 41.29
C VAL A 213 -1.65 5.04 40.97
N ARG A 214 -1.98 5.25 39.69
CA ARG A 214 -3.18 5.98 39.27
C ARG A 214 -4.47 5.33 39.79
N ALA A 215 -4.57 4.00 39.73
CA ALA A 215 -5.73 3.27 40.24
C ALA A 215 -5.88 3.42 41.76
N ARG A 216 -4.77 3.34 42.51
CA ARG A 216 -4.76 3.58 43.96
C ARG A 216 -5.12 5.03 44.32
N ALA A 217 -4.63 6.01 43.55
CA ALA A 217 -5.00 7.40 43.71
C ALA A 217 -6.52 7.59 43.57
N ARG A 218 -7.13 7.07 42.50
CA ARG A 218 -8.59 7.11 42.31
C ARG A 218 -9.34 6.42 43.45
N ALA A 219 -8.89 5.23 43.89
CA ALA A 219 -9.50 4.53 45.01
C ALA A 219 -9.43 5.31 46.34
N ALA A 220 -8.44 6.19 46.49
CA ALA A 220 -8.29 7.08 47.63
C ALA A 220 -9.02 8.44 47.48
N GLY A 221 -9.86 8.60 46.45
CA GLY A 221 -10.63 9.83 46.19
C GLY A 221 -9.82 10.96 45.56
N ILE A 222 -8.73 10.64 44.86
CA ILE A 222 -7.86 11.58 44.14
C ILE A 222 -8.27 11.56 42.67
N ASP A 223 -9.26 12.39 42.31
CA ASP A 223 -9.84 12.43 40.97
C ASP A 223 -9.13 13.42 40.04
N GLU A 224 -8.46 14.42 40.61
CA GLU A 224 -7.74 15.44 39.86
C GLU A 224 -6.34 14.95 39.47
N ARG A 225 -6.02 15.05 38.17
CA ARG A 225 -4.73 14.65 37.60
C ARG A 225 -4.20 15.71 36.65
N GLU A 226 -3.01 16.22 36.96
CA GLU A 226 -2.25 17.12 36.10
C GLU A 226 -1.07 16.36 35.49
N VAL A 227 -0.78 16.57 34.21
CA VAL A 227 0.30 15.86 33.50
C VAL A 227 1.23 16.88 32.86
N PHE A 228 2.53 16.70 33.06
CA PHE A 228 3.61 17.52 32.53
C PHE A 228 4.55 16.64 31.70
N ASP A 229 4.62 16.90 30.39
CA ASP A 229 5.55 16.24 29.49
C ASP A 229 6.83 17.09 29.37
N ALA A 230 7.88 16.69 30.10
CA ALA A 230 9.17 17.37 30.10
C ALA A 230 10.10 16.79 29.01
N ASP A 231 9.65 16.93 27.75
CA ASP A 231 10.41 16.52 26.56
C ASP A 231 11.16 17.71 25.96
N GLY A 232 12.47 17.78 26.18
CA GLY A 232 13.33 18.86 25.66
C GLY A 232 13.98 19.75 26.72
N ARG A 233 14.77 20.74 26.27
CA ARG A 233 15.51 21.66 27.15
C ARG A 233 14.69 22.87 27.62
N ASP A 234 13.57 23.15 26.94
CA ASP A 234 12.77 24.37 27.13
C ASP A 234 11.53 24.16 28.01
N PHE A 235 11.43 23.04 28.73
CA PHE A 235 10.33 22.79 29.66
C PHE A 235 10.38 23.78 30.85
N ASP A 236 9.28 24.47 31.10
CA ASP A 236 9.18 25.46 32.17
C ASP A 236 8.95 24.79 33.55
N TRP A 237 10.04 24.53 34.25
CA TRP A 237 10.03 23.97 35.60
C TRP A 237 9.34 24.86 36.64
N ASN A 238 9.20 26.17 36.40
CA ASN A 238 8.50 27.07 37.30
C ASN A 238 6.99 26.80 37.29
N GLN A 239 6.45 26.36 36.15
CA GLN A 239 5.04 25.98 36.05
C GLN A 239 4.74 24.75 36.93
N LEU A 240 5.64 23.78 36.96
CA LEU A 240 5.53 22.61 37.83
C LEU A 240 5.62 23.01 39.32
N ASP A 241 6.59 23.84 39.68
CA ASP A 241 6.74 24.33 41.07
C ASP A 241 5.53 25.16 41.51
N ALA A 242 4.95 25.96 40.61
CA ALA A 242 3.71 26.70 40.87
C ALA A 242 2.52 25.76 41.09
N SER A 243 2.41 24.66 40.31
CA SER A 243 1.37 23.63 40.51
C SER A 243 1.46 23.04 41.91
N PHE A 244 2.64 22.71 42.43
CA PHE A 244 2.79 22.17 43.80
C PHE A 244 2.26 23.08 44.90
N ASN A 245 2.29 24.41 44.68
CA ASN A 245 1.92 25.41 45.68
C ASN A 245 0.55 26.05 45.43
N ALA A 246 -0.15 25.68 44.35
CA ALA A 246 -1.45 26.25 44.04
C ALA A 246 -2.50 25.82 45.07
N PRO A 247 -3.17 26.74 45.79
CA PRO A 247 -4.13 26.40 46.84
C PRO A 247 -5.38 25.73 46.23
N SER A 248 -5.73 24.54 46.74
CA SER A 248 -6.97 23.87 46.37
C SER A 248 -8.17 24.61 46.97
N LEU A 249 -9.05 25.15 46.14
CA LEU A 249 -10.26 25.86 46.58
C LEU A 249 -11.38 24.91 47.06
N PHE A 250 -11.27 23.60 46.78
CA PHE A 250 -12.37 22.64 47.00
C PHE A 250 -11.93 21.30 47.61
N SER A 251 -10.68 21.16 48.07
CA SER A 251 -10.17 19.97 48.76
C SER A 251 -10.58 18.64 48.09
N ALA A 252 -9.87 18.30 47.02
CA ALA A 252 -9.54 16.91 46.76
C ALA A 252 -8.03 16.87 46.52
N ARG A 253 -7.34 15.92 47.13
CA ARG A 253 -5.92 15.68 46.84
C ARG A 253 -5.80 15.46 45.32
N ARG A 254 -4.67 15.85 44.72
CA ARG A 254 -4.42 15.68 43.27
C ARG A 254 -3.17 14.87 42.97
N LEU A 255 -3.15 14.25 41.80
CA LEU A 255 -2.01 13.53 41.25
C LEU A 255 -1.32 14.38 40.18
N VAL A 256 -0.11 14.86 40.47
CA VAL A 256 0.75 15.54 39.49
C VAL A 256 1.70 14.51 38.87
N GLU A 257 1.62 14.33 37.56
CA GLU A 257 2.44 13.39 36.80
C GLU A 257 3.48 14.13 35.95
N VAL A 258 4.76 13.78 36.08
CA VAL A 258 5.85 14.34 35.29
C VAL A 258 6.49 13.24 34.46
N ARG A 259 6.52 13.40 33.14
CA ARG A 259 7.10 12.44 32.21
C ARG A 259 8.47 12.94 31.76
N LEU A 260 9.48 12.11 31.96
CA LEU A 260 10.89 12.38 31.61
C LEU A 260 11.36 11.35 30.58
N PRO A 261 11.14 11.57 29.27
CA PRO A 261 11.57 10.63 28.24
C PRO A 261 13.07 10.30 28.31
N SER A 262 13.91 11.33 28.53
CA SER A 262 15.37 11.21 28.66
C SER A 262 15.87 10.71 30.02
N GLY A 263 14.95 10.47 30.98
CA GLY A 263 15.28 10.08 32.35
C GLY A 263 16.01 11.13 33.18
N LYS A 264 16.23 12.35 32.66
CA LYS A 264 16.95 13.42 33.35
C LYS A 264 16.11 14.70 33.40
N PRO A 265 15.81 15.22 34.60
CA PRO A 265 15.10 16.50 34.75
C PRO A 265 16.03 17.73 34.59
N GLY A 266 17.29 17.53 34.19
CA GLY A 266 18.29 18.60 34.16
C GLY A 266 18.63 19.13 35.56
N LYS A 267 19.27 20.30 35.62
CA LYS A 267 19.61 20.97 36.88
C LYS A 267 18.35 21.54 37.55
N ASP A 268 17.60 22.35 36.81
CA ASP A 268 16.47 23.11 37.34
C ASP A 268 15.34 22.18 37.79
N GLY A 269 14.97 21.18 36.98
CA GLY A 269 13.98 20.19 37.39
C GLY A 269 14.44 19.30 38.54
N GLY A 270 15.75 18.99 38.60
CA GLY A 270 16.32 18.30 39.75
C GLY A 270 16.17 19.09 41.06
N GLU A 271 16.33 20.41 41.01
CA GLU A 271 16.12 21.30 42.16
C GLU A 271 14.63 21.38 42.55
N VAL A 272 13.71 21.54 41.60
CA VAL A 272 12.25 21.55 41.85
C VAL A 272 11.79 20.24 42.51
N ILE A 273 12.17 19.09 41.95
CA ILE A 273 11.80 17.78 42.51
C ILE A 273 12.39 17.58 43.91
N SER A 274 13.66 17.98 44.12
CA SER A 274 14.31 17.86 45.43
C SER A 274 13.64 18.74 46.49
N ARG A 275 13.18 19.94 46.09
CA ARG A 275 12.45 20.88 46.96
C ARG A 275 11.10 20.32 47.37
N PHE A 276 10.34 19.77 46.43
CA PHE A 276 9.09 19.05 46.73
C PHE A 276 9.34 17.92 47.72
N CYS A 277 10.38 17.10 47.50
CA CYS A 277 10.70 15.99 48.40
C CYS A 277 11.16 16.44 49.80
N ALA A 278 11.67 17.66 49.96
CA ALA A 278 12.07 18.19 51.26
C ALA A 278 10.86 18.59 52.13
N ASN A 279 9.76 19.00 51.51
CA ASN A 279 8.50 19.35 52.18
C ASN A 279 7.29 19.06 51.27
N PRO A 280 6.88 17.78 51.14
CA PRO A 280 5.80 17.41 50.23
C PRO A 280 4.47 18.04 50.64
N ALA A 281 3.77 18.64 49.70
CA ALA A 281 2.43 19.16 49.96
C ALA A 281 1.47 17.99 50.30
N PRO A 282 0.69 18.07 51.39
CA PRO A 282 -0.14 16.95 51.87
C PRO A 282 -1.27 16.57 50.91
N ASP A 283 -1.66 17.51 50.05
CA ASP A 283 -2.71 17.40 49.05
C ASP A 283 -2.19 17.07 47.64
N VAL A 284 -0.88 16.91 47.45
CA VAL A 284 -0.28 16.58 46.16
C VAL A 284 0.47 15.25 46.24
N ILE A 285 0.18 14.37 45.29
CA ILE A 285 1.01 13.20 45.00
C ILE A 285 1.78 13.46 43.72
N LEU A 286 3.10 13.39 43.78
CA LEU A 286 3.96 13.50 42.60
C LEU A 286 4.27 12.12 42.03
N MET A 287 4.01 11.88 40.75
CA MET A 287 4.44 10.66 40.05
C MET A 287 5.35 11.04 38.89
N ILE A 288 6.55 10.47 38.86
CA ILE A 288 7.56 10.72 37.83
C ILE A 288 7.74 9.42 37.04
N THR A 289 7.61 9.48 35.73
CA THR A 289 7.85 8.32 34.83
C THR A 289 9.01 8.57 33.89
N ALA A 290 9.91 7.59 33.72
CA ALA A 290 11.05 7.67 32.81
C ALA A 290 11.32 6.36 32.06
N ASN A 291 11.51 6.42 30.75
CA ASN A 291 11.78 5.23 29.93
C ASN A 291 13.28 4.96 29.72
N GLU A 292 14.11 6.00 29.80
CA GLU A 292 15.56 5.85 29.84
C GLU A 292 16.05 5.88 31.29
N TRP A 293 16.58 4.76 31.78
CA TRP A 293 17.09 4.70 33.15
C TRP A 293 18.36 3.85 33.28
N SER A 294 19.29 4.34 34.09
CA SER A 294 20.50 3.63 34.51
C SER A 294 21.00 4.19 35.84
N LYS A 295 21.98 3.53 36.47
CA LYS A 295 22.60 4.05 37.70
C LYS A 295 23.18 5.47 37.55
N ALA A 296 23.54 5.88 36.33
CA ALA A 296 24.03 7.24 36.06
C ALA A 296 22.92 8.32 36.13
N HIS A 297 21.65 7.91 36.16
CA HIS A 297 20.49 8.80 36.31
C HIS A 297 20.11 9.04 37.77
N GLN A 298 20.63 8.21 38.71
CA GLN A 298 20.42 8.37 40.14
C GLN A 298 21.27 9.54 40.68
N GLY A 299 20.76 10.76 40.51
CA GLY A 299 21.28 11.96 41.13
C GLY A 299 20.59 12.29 42.46
N LYS A 300 20.98 13.42 43.07
CA LYS A 300 20.43 13.89 44.35
C LYS A 300 18.90 13.95 44.40
N TRP A 301 18.26 14.29 43.28
CA TRP A 301 16.79 14.35 43.19
C TRP A 301 16.14 12.95 43.32
N ALA A 302 16.73 11.92 42.72
CA ALA A 302 16.21 10.55 42.80
C ALA A 302 16.44 9.95 44.21
N GLU A 303 17.56 10.30 44.85
CA GLU A 303 17.80 9.96 46.27
C GLU A 303 16.79 10.66 47.19
N ALA A 304 16.46 11.92 46.91
CA ALA A 304 15.43 12.65 47.64
C ALA A 304 14.05 11.98 47.52
N VAL A 305 13.67 11.55 46.30
CA VAL A 305 12.44 10.78 46.07
C VAL A 305 12.46 9.48 46.86
N ASN A 306 13.53 8.69 46.78
CA ASN A 306 13.64 7.41 47.47
C ASN A 306 13.59 7.53 49.00
N ARG A 307 13.94 8.69 49.55
CA ARG A 307 13.92 8.95 51.00
C ARG A 307 12.50 9.18 51.55
N VAL A 308 11.63 9.82 50.77
CA VAL A 308 10.28 10.23 51.24
C VAL A 308 9.13 9.55 50.50
N GLY A 309 9.43 8.80 49.44
CA GLY A 309 8.46 8.09 48.63
C GLY A 309 8.99 6.78 48.06
N VAL A 310 8.56 6.42 46.85
CA VAL A 310 8.88 5.12 46.25
C VAL A 310 9.66 5.28 44.95
N LEU A 311 10.81 4.61 44.86
CA LEU A 311 11.55 4.40 43.62
C LEU A 311 11.33 2.97 43.12
N SER A 312 10.61 2.79 42.01
CA SER A 312 10.48 1.50 41.31
C SER A 312 11.23 1.56 39.99
N VAL A 313 12.16 0.62 39.80
CA VAL A 313 12.96 0.52 38.58
C VAL A 313 12.58 -0.72 37.78
N ALA A 314 11.96 -0.50 36.62
CA ALA A 314 11.52 -1.50 35.67
C ALA A 314 12.67 -1.95 34.76
N TRP A 315 13.52 -2.86 35.25
CA TRP A 315 14.56 -3.48 34.44
C TRP A 315 13.97 -4.42 33.38
N ALA A 316 14.65 -4.47 32.23
CA ALA A 316 14.37 -5.42 31.15
C ALA A 316 14.44 -6.85 31.68
N ILE A 317 13.49 -7.68 31.23
CA ILE A 317 13.49 -9.11 31.54
C ILE A 317 14.62 -9.78 30.78
N LYS A 318 15.39 -10.63 31.46
CA LYS A 318 16.48 -11.35 30.78
C LYS A 318 15.89 -12.40 29.84
N PRO A 319 16.55 -12.75 28.72
CA PRO A 319 16.00 -13.70 27.75
C PRO A 319 15.57 -15.06 28.34
N HIS A 320 16.28 -15.56 29.36
CA HIS A 320 15.94 -16.81 30.04
C HIS A 320 14.75 -16.71 31.01
N GLU A 321 14.38 -15.49 31.42
CA GLU A 321 13.24 -15.22 32.32
C GLU A 321 11.95 -14.94 31.52
N LEU A 322 12.04 -14.79 30.19
CA LEU A 322 10.93 -14.39 29.32
C LEU A 322 9.84 -15.47 29.25
N SER A 323 10.21 -16.74 29.07
CA SER A 323 9.25 -17.85 29.00
C SER A 323 8.47 -17.98 30.31
N ASP A 324 9.14 -17.87 31.45
CA ASP A 324 8.52 -17.88 32.78
C ASP A 324 7.57 -16.69 32.98
N TRP A 325 7.92 -15.52 32.44
CA TRP A 325 7.05 -14.35 32.49
C TRP A 325 5.79 -14.55 31.65
N ILE A 326 5.93 -15.06 30.42
CA ILE A 326 4.82 -15.36 29.50
C ILE A 326 3.87 -16.37 30.14
N GLU A 327 4.41 -17.47 30.67
CA GLU A 327 3.60 -18.51 31.30
C GLU A 327 2.79 -17.97 32.48
N ARG A 328 3.43 -17.18 33.35
CA ARG A 328 2.74 -16.58 34.51
C ARG A 328 1.67 -15.59 34.11
N ARG A 329 1.91 -14.80 33.06
CA ARG A 329 0.93 -13.83 32.55
C ARG A 329 -0.26 -14.51 31.86
N LEU A 330 -0.03 -15.56 31.07
CA LEU A 330 -1.11 -16.39 30.54
C LEU A 330 -1.97 -16.94 31.68
N ARG A 331 -1.32 -17.50 32.72
CA ARG A 331 -1.99 -18.08 33.88
C ARG A 331 -2.80 -17.05 34.67
N SER A 332 -2.28 -15.83 34.86
CA SER A 332 -3.00 -14.76 35.56
C SER A 332 -4.24 -14.27 34.81
N ARG A 333 -4.26 -14.45 33.48
CA ARG A 333 -5.41 -14.20 32.60
C ARG A 333 -6.33 -15.41 32.44
N GLY A 334 -6.07 -16.51 33.15
CA GLY A 334 -6.89 -17.73 33.11
C GLY A 334 -6.62 -18.65 31.92
N LEU A 335 -5.56 -18.41 31.14
CA LEU A 335 -5.18 -19.22 29.99
C LEU A 335 -3.98 -20.12 30.33
N ARG A 336 -3.98 -21.35 29.82
CA ARG A 336 -2.86 -22.29 29.96
C ARG A 336 -2.24 -22.55 28.59
N ALA A 337 -0.93 -22.75 28.55
CA ALA A 337 -0.21 -23.11 27.35
C ALA A 337 0.85 -24.17 27.68
N GLU A 338 1.14 -25.05 26.74
CA GLU A 338 2.21 -26.03 26.88
C GLU A 338 3.59 -25.34 26.82
N PRO A 339 4.63 -25.90 27.47
CA PRO A 339 5.97 -25.30 27.48
C PRO A 339 6.52 -25.00 26.07
N ALA A 340 6.24 -25.88 25.11
CA ALA A 340 6.66 -25.68 23.72
C ALA A 340 5.92 -24.50 23.06
N ALA A 341 4.63 -24.29 23.36
CA ALA A 341 3.85 -23.15 22.86
C ALA A 341 4.31 -21.83 23.50
N VAL A 342 4.62 -21.84 24.80
CA VAL A 342 5.22 -20.69 25.49
C VAL A 342 6.57 -20.33 24.87
N GLN A 343 7.41 -21.32 24.58
CA GLN A 343 8.69 -21.13 23.93
C GLN A 343 8.52 -20.52 22.53
N ARG A 344 7.53 -20.97 21.75
CA ARG A 344 7.20 -20.36 20.44
C ARG A 344 6.80 -18.90 20.56
N LEU A 345 5.95 -18.56 21.53
CA LEU A 345 5.55 -17.19 21.76
C LEU A 345 6.75 -16.34 22.21
N ALA A 346 7.62 -16.86 23.08
CA ALA A 346 8.85 -16.20 23.52
C ALA A 346 9.81 -15.90 22.36
N GLU A 347 10.03 -16.89 21.47
CA GLU A 347 10.81 -16.74 20.24
C GLU A 347 10.20 -15.72 19.27
N ARG A 348 8.88 -15.54 19.29
CA ARG A 348 8.16 -14.63 18.39
C ARG A 348 8.16 -13.19 18.89
N VAL A 349 8.07 -12.96 20.20
CA VAL A 349 8.02 -11.60 20.76
C VAL A 349 9.41 -10.96 20.91
N GLU A 350 10.48 -11.76 20.81
CA GLU A 350 11.90 -11.34 20.83
C GLU A 350 12.25 -10.39 22.00
N GLY A 351 11.62 -10.60 23.16
CA GLY A 351 11.86 -9.79 24.36
C GLY A 351 11.09 -8.46 24.41
N ASN A 352 10.22 -8.16 23.44
CA ASN A 352 9.29 -7.03 23.53
C ASN A 352 8.09 -7.41 24.41
N LEU A 353 8.15 -7.05 25.71
CA LEU A 353 7.09 -7.43 26.65
C LEU A 353 5.75 -6.77 26.33
N LEU A 354 5.74 -5.54 25.81
CA LEU A 354 4.48 -4.86 25.45
C LEU A 354 3.76 -5.63 24.35
N ALA A 355 4.49 -6.05 23.31
CA ALA A 355 3.95 -6.90 22.26
C ALA A 355 3.53 -8.27 22.80
N ALA A 356 4.33 -8.86 23.70
CA ALA A 356 3.99 -10.12 24.34
C ALA A 356 2.69 -10.02 25.17
N ALA A 357 2.51 -8.93 25.91
CA ALA A 357 1.28 -8.67 26.67
C ALA A 357 0.07 -8.52 25.76
N GLN A 358 0.21 -7.79 24.65
CA GLN A 358 -0.86 -7.62 23.65
C GLN A 358 -1.22 -8.95 23.00
N GLU A 359 -0.23 -9.75 22.62
CA GLU A 359 -0.47 -11.06 22.01
C GLU A 359 -1.11 -12.02 23.01
N ILE A 360 -0.69 -12.01 24.28
CA ILE A 360 -1.32 -12.79 25.35
C ILE A 360 -2.78 -12.34 25.55
N ASP A 361 -3.04 -11.04 25.62
CA ASP A 361 -4.40 -10.53 25.79
C ASP A 361 -5.29 -10.92 24.58
N LYS A 362 -4.75 -10.92 23.36
CA LYS A 362 -5.43 -11.44 22.16
C LYS A 362 -5.66 -12.96 22.25
N LEU A 363 -4.66 -13.74 22.65
CA LEU A 363 -4.77 -15.19 22.82
C LEU A 363 -5.85 -15.56 23.84
N VAL A 364 -5.96 -14.81 24.94
CA VAL A 364 -7.02 -14.98 25.95
C VAL A 364 -8.42 -14.78 25.35
N LEU A 365 -8.55 -13.88 24.37
CA LEU A 365 -9.82 -13.65 23.66
C LEU A 365 -10.12 -14.70 22.57
N LEU A 366 -9.10 -15.35 22.00
CA LEU A 366 -9.25 -16.25 20.85
C LEU A 366 -9.15 -17.75 21.21
N ALA A 367 -8.62 -18.08 22.39
CA ALA A 367 -8.36 -19.47 22.77
C ALA A 367 -9.59 -20.21 23.32
N ASP A 368 -10.74 -19.53 23.48
CA ASP A 368 -12.00 -20.09 24.00
C ASP A 368 -11.82 -20.91 25.32
N GLY A 369 -10.87 -20.49 26.17
CA GLY A 369 -10.53 -21.16 27.43
C GLY A 369 -9.77 -22.50 27.31
N GLN A 370 -9.40 -22.93 26.10
CA GLN A 370 -8.65 -24.17 25.88
C GLN A 370 -7.14 -23.99 26.11
N THR A 371 -6.45 -25.06 26.50
CA THR A 371 -4.99 -25.05 26.61
C THR A 371 -4.36 -24.87 25.23
N LEU A 372 -3.40 -23.96 25.10
CA LEU A 372 -2.68 -23.71 23.85
C LEU A 372 -1.53 -24.71 23.67
N ASP A 373 -1.62 -25.54 22.63
CA ASP A 373 -0.49 -26.28 22.07
C ASP A 373 0.26 -25.43 21.02
N VAL A 374 1.33 -25.98 20.44
CA VAL A 374 2.17 -25.27 19.46
C VAL A 374 1.38 -24.92 18.20
N GLU A 375 0.59 -25.85 17.68
CA GLU A 375 -0.17 -25.67 16.44
C GLU A 375 -1.22 -24.56 16.58
N ARG A 376 -1.96 -24.58 17.69
CA ARG A 376 -2.97 -23.57 17.98
C ARG A 376 -2.34 -22.21 18.29
N MET A 377 -1.25 -22.18 19.05
CA MET A 377 -0.47 -20.95 19.28
C MET A 377 -0.07 -20.33 17.94
N GLU A 378 0.51 -21.12 17.03
CA GLU A 378 0.92 -20.64 15.70
C GLU A 378 -0.30 -20.14 14.89
N SER A 379 -1.43 -20.84 14.94
CA SER A 379 -2.66 -20.44 14.22
C SER A 379 -3.28 -19.13 14.72
N LEU A 380 -3.24 -18.87 16.03
CA LEU A 380 -3.87 -17.69 16.65
C LEU A 380 -2.96 -16.46 16.64
N VAL A 381 -1.64 -16.67 16.64
CA VAL A 381 -0.61 -15.61 16.59
C VAL A 381 -0.31 -15.16 15.16
N ALA A 382 -0.81 -15.86 14.13
CA ALA A 382 -0.58 -15.58 12.71
C ALA A 382 -1.06 -14.20 12.17
N ASP A 383 -1.50 -13.28 13.04
CA ASP A 383 -2.12 -12.00 12.66
C ASP A 383 -1.25 -10.79 13.11
N ALA A 384 0.07 -10.90 12.94
CA ALA A 384 1.04 -9.86 13.34
C ALA A 384 2.16 -9.70 12.31
N ALA A 385 1.82 -9.15 11.14
CA ALA A 385 2.70 -8.84 10.01
C ALA A 385 3.98 -8.04 10.38
N ARG A 386 3.98 -7.36 11.54
CA ARG A 386 5.10 -6.51 12.00
C ARG A 386 6.41 -7.26 12.31
N TYR A 387 6.34 -8.55 12.63
CA TYR A 387 7.51 -9.38 12.96
C TYR A 387 8.04 -10.19 11.78
N ASP A 388 7.20 -10.51 10.79
CA ASP A 388 7.62 -11.27 9.62
C ASP A 388 8.56 -10.46 8.71
N VAL A 389 8.49 -9.13 8.74
CA VAL A 389 9.44 -8.25 8.03
C VAL A 389 10.87 -8.37 8.57
N PHE A 390 11.05 -8.49 9.88
CA PHE A 390 12.40 -8.62 10.47
C PHE A 390 13.02 -9.98 10.12
N ARG A 391 12.22 -11.06 10.19
CA ARG A 391 12.63 -12.40 9.76
C ARG A 391 12.90 -12.47 8.25
N LEU A 392 12.10 -11.78 7.45
CA LEU A 392 12.30 -11.63 6.01
C LEU A 392 13.67 -11.01 5.69
N VAL A 393 14.04 -9.92 6.36
CA VAL A 393 15.37 -9.30 6.20
C VAL A 393 16.49 -10.24 6.67
N GLU A 394 16.32 -10.90 7.81
CA GLU A 394 17.33 -11.83 8.31
C GLU A 394 17.56 -13.01 7.35
N ALA A 395 16.47 -13.61 6.82
CA ALA A 395 16.52 -14.66 5.82
C ALA A 395 17.19 -14.18 4.52
N THR A 396 16.90 -12.95 4.11
CA THR A 396 17.52 -12.29 2.95
C THR A 396 19.02 -12.17 3.12
N PHE A 397 19.49 -11.60 4.25
CA PHE A 397 20.92 -11.39 4.49
C PHE A 397 21.65 -12.72 4.76
N SER A 398 20.96 -13.69 5.38
CA SER A 398 21.51 -15.03 5.62
C SER A 398 21.63 -15.88 4.36
N GLY A 399 20.96 -15.52 3.26
CA GLY A 399 21.08 -16.20 1.97
C GLY A 399 20.12 -17.38 1.82
N GLN A 400 18.87 -17.20 2.25
CA GLN A 400 17.83 -18.24 2.22
C GLN A 400 16.71 -17.84 1.25
N PRO A 401 16.92 -17.90 -0.08
CA PRO A 401 15.96 -17.38 -1.06
C PRO A 401 14.59 -18.07 -1.00
N GLN A 402 14.54 -19.38 -0.73
CA GLN A 402 13.27 -20.11 -0.57
C GLN A 402 12.48 -19.66 0.67
N ALA A 403 13.17 -19.31 1.76
CA ALA A 403 12.52 -18.75 2.94
C ALA A 403 11.97 -17.35 2.66
N VAL A 404 12.73 -16.52 1.93
CA VAL A 404 12.30 -15.19 1.47
C VAL A 404 11.02 -15.27 0.64
N LEU A 405 10.96 -16.18 -0.33
CA LEU A 405 9.76 -16.38 -1.17
C LEU A 405 8.54 -16.78 -0.34
N ARG A 406 8.69 -17.74 0.59
CA ARG A 406 7.58 -18.17 1.47
C ARG A 406 7.09 -17.04 2.38
N MET A 407 8.02 -16.27 2.96
CA MET A 407 7.67 -15.16 3.86
C MET A 407 6.97 -14.01 3.10
N LEU A 408 7.43 -13.67 1.89
CA LEU A 408 6.75 -12.69 1.04
C LEU A 408 5.36 -13.14 0.61
N ALA A 409 5.19 -14.42 0.28
CA ALA A 409 3.89 -14.98 -0.05
C ALA A 409 2.92 -14.92 1.16
N GLY A 410 3.43 -15.18 2.37
CA GLY A 410 2.68 -15.04 3.63
C GLY A 410 2.22 -13.60 3.87
N LEU A 411 3.16 -12.65 3.86
CA LEU A 411 2.86 -11.21 4.04
C LEU A 411 1.88 -10.68 2.98
N ARG A 412 1.99 -11.15 1.72
CA ARG A 412 1.03 -10.81 0.66
C ARG A 412 -0.35 -11.42 0.91
N GLY A 413 -0.40 -12.66 1.38
CA GLY A 413 -1.65 -13.36 1.74
C GLY A 413 -2.37 -12.73 2.92
N GLU A 414 -1.62 -12.14 3.85
CA GLU A 414 -2.11 -11.38 5.00
C GLU A 414 -2.64 -9.98 4.64
N GLY A 415 -2.49 -9.55 3.38
CA GLY A 415 -2.96 -8.25 2.90
C GLY A 415 -2.06 -7.07 3.27
N GLU A 416 -0.79 -7.32 3.63
CA GLU A 416 0.17 -6.27 3.94
C GLU A 416 0.47 -5.39 2.71
N ALA A 417 0.87 -4.14 2.94
CA ALA A 417 1.26 -3.23 1.86
C ALA A 417 2.79 -3.25 1.67
N VAL A 418 3.26 -3.37 0.42
CA VAL A 418 4.70 -3.27 0.11
C VAL A 418 5.30 -1.98 0.68
N ALA A 419 4.56 -0.87 0.61
CA ALA A 419 4.98 0.42 1.14
C ALA A 419 5.31 0.38 2.65
N ALA A 420 4.65 -0.48 3.44
CA ALA A 420 4.93 -0.65 4.87
C ALA A 420 6.22 -1.45 5.13
N LEU A 421 6.61 -2.34 4.20
CA LEU A 421 7.83 -3.15 4.27
C LEU A 421 9.09 -2.32 3.94
N MET A 422 8.95 -1.37 3.01
CA MET A 422 10.07 -0.65 2.42
C MET A 422 10.97 0.12 3.39
N PRO A 423 10.48 0.84 4.43
CA PRO A 423 11.34 1.55 5.37
C PRO A 423 12.37 0.63 6.06
N ILE A 424 11.95 -0.59 6.41
CA ILE A 424 12.83 -1.59 7.04
C ILE A 424 13.82 -2.13 6.01
N VAL A 425 13.35 -2.54 4.83
CA VAL A 425 14.20 -3.08 3.76
C VAL A 425 15.27 -2.06 3.34
N ILE A 426 14.89 -0.80 3.13
CA ILE A 426 15.81 0.29 2.74
C ILE A 426 16.86 0.53 3.82
N ARG A 427 16.46 0.62 5.09
CA ARG A 427 17.39 0.83 6.22
C ARG A 427 18.47 -0.26 6.25
N GLU A 428 18.09 -1.51 6.08
CA GLU A 428 18.99 -2.66 6.20
C GLU A 428 19.91 -2.77 4.96
N LEU A 429 19.39 -2.48 3.75
CA LEU A 429 20.21 -2.40 2.53
C LEU A 429 21.22 -1.23 2.57
N LEU A 430 20.83 -0.08 3.12
CA LEU A 430 21.73 1.05 3.35
C LEU A 430 22.84 0.70 4.36
N ALA A 431 22.51 -0.03 5.42
CA ALA A 431 23.49 -0.54 6.36
C ALA A 431 24.48 -1.51 5.68
N GLY A 432 23.97 -2.45 4.87
CA GLY A 432 24.79 -3.36 4.06
C GLY A 432 25.73 -2.60 3.10
N ALA A 433 25.24 -1.58 2.41
CA ALA A 433 26.04 -0.74 1.51
C ALA A 433 27.10 0.08 2.26
N GLY A 434 26.80 0.54 3.48
CA GLY A 434 27.79 1.18 4.36
C GLY A 434 28.93 0.23 4.71
N LEU A 435 28.60 -0.98 5.15
CA LEU A 435 29.57 -2.00 5.52
C LEU A 435 30.40 -2.48 4.32
N ALA A 436 29.79 -2.64 3.14
CA ALA A 436 30.49 -3.02 1.92
C ALA A 436 31.55 -1.99 1.51
N ARG A 437 31.28 -0.68 1.72
CA ARG A 437 32.26 0.39 1.50
C ARG A 437 33.44 0.31 2.46
N VAL A 438 33.19 -0.01 3.73
CA VAL A 438 34.24 -0.22 4.74
C VAL A 438 35.08 -1.45 4.40
N GLN A 439 34.44 -2.56 4.00
CA GLN A 439 35.12 -3.78 3.57
C GLN A 439 36.03 -3.54 2.36
N ALA A 440 35.53 -2.82 1.35
CA ALA A 440 36.29 -2.51 0.15
C ALA A 440 37.53 -1.65 0.43
N ARG A 441 37.54 -0.88 1.52
CA ARG A 441 38.67 -0.06 1.97
C ARG A 441 39.57 -0.77 3.00
N GLY A 442 39.30 -2.05 3.30
CA GLY A 442 40.04 -2.81 4.31
C GLY A 442 39.81 -2.36 5.75
N GLY A 443 38.71 -1.66 6.04
CA GLY A 443 38.40 -1.15 7.37
C GLY A 443 37.83 -2.20 8.34
N ASN A 444 37.74 -1.83 9.62
CA ASN A 444 37.25 -2.73 10.67
C ASN A 444 35.71 -2.83 10.65
N LEU A 445 35.19 -3.92 10.07
CA LEU A 445 33.76 -4.20 9.99
C LEU A 445 33.07 -4.33 11.36
N ALA A 446 33.74 -4.90 12.37
CA ALA A 446 33.14 -5.08 13.69
C ALA A 446 32.92 -3.73 14.39
N ALA A 447 33.87 -2.81 14.27
CA ALA A 447 33.74 -1.45 14.79
C ALA A 447 32.62 -0.67 14.07
N GLU A 448 32.52 -0.81 12.74
CA GLU A 448 31.47 -0.17 11.94
C GLU A 448 30.07 -0.75 12.23
N MET A 449 29.95 -2.07 12.43
CA MET A 449 28.68 -2.68 12.86
C MET A 449 28.23 -2.12 14.21
N LYS A 450 29.17 -1.95 15.15
CA LYS A 450 28.88 -1.40 16.48
C LYS A 450 28.48 0.08 16.41
N SER A 451 29.15 0.90 15.61
CA SER A 451 28.80 2.33 15.46
C SER A 451 27.41 2.55 14.85
N ARG A 452 26.93 1.58 14.06
CA ARG A 452 25.59 1.57 13.44
C ARG A 452 24.51 0.90 14.32
N GLY A 453 24.84 0.49 15.54
CA GLY A 453 23.89 -0.17 16.44
C GLY A 453 23.51 -1.61 16.04
N ILE A 454 24.34 -2.28 15.24
CA ILE A 454 24.14 -3.69 14.86
C ILE A 454 24.68 -4.58 15.99
N TRP A 455 23.75 -5.07 16.81
CA TRP A 455 23.99 -6.00 17.91
C TRP A 455 24.73 -7.27 17.46
N GLU A 456 25.51 -7.86 18.36
CA GLU A 456 26.39 -8.99 18.06
C GLU A 456 25.64 -10.21 17.47
N SER A 457 24.44 -10.49 17.97
CA SER A 457 23.53 -11.54 17.45
C SER A 457 23.13 -11.33 16.00
N ARG A 458 23.04 -10.08 15.53
CA ARG A 458 22.64 -9.71 14.16
C ARG A 458 23.82 -9.54 13.20
N GLN A 459 25.08 -9.62 13.66
CA GLN A 459 26.24 -9.39 12.79
C GLN A 459 26.49 -10.53 11.79
N ALA A 460 26.17 -11.77 12.15
CA ALA A 460 26.45 -12.94 11.31
C ALA A 460 25.74 -12.89 9.94
N PRO A 461 24.42 -12.57 9.85
CA PRO A 461 23.74 -12.35 8.57
C PRO A 461 24.43 -11.30 7.68
N TYR A 462 24.84 -10.17 8.24
CA TYR A 462 25.54 -9.12 7.48
C TYR A 462 26.89 -9.60 6.94
N LYS A 463 27.69 -10.30 7.75
CA LYS A 463 28.97 -10.87 7.31
C LYS A 463 28.77 -11.86 6.16
N ARG A 464 27.76 -12.74 6.25
CA ARG A 464 27.42 -13.69 5.17
C ARG A 464 27.00 -12.99 3.89
N ALA A 465 26.17 -11.95 3.98
CA ALA A 465 25.74 -11.18 2.82
C ALA A 465 26.92 -10.47 2.13
N LEU A 466 27.83 -9.87 2.91
CA LEU A 466 29.04 -9.21 2.41
C LEU A 466 30.01 -10.20 1.73
N GLN A 467 30.16 -11.41 2.29
CA GLN A 467 30.93 -12.47 1.64
C GLN A 467 30.29 -12.93 0.32
N ARG A 468 28.96 -13.01 0.27
CA ARG A 468 28.19 -13.36 -0.93
C ARG A 468 28.27 -12.27 -2.02
N HIS A 469 28.35 -11.02 -1.62
CA HIS A 469 28.42 -9.85 -2.50
C HIS A 469 29.63 -8.96 -2.16
N PRO A 470 30.85 -9.36 -2.57
CA PRO A 470 32.08 -8.65 -2.21
C PRO A 470 32.24 -7.31 -2.94
N GLU A 471 31.56 -7.11 -4.06
CA GLU A 471 31.63 -5.89 -4.86
C GLU A 471 30.76 -4.77 -4.25
N GLY A 472 31.40 -3.70 -3.75
CA GLY A 472 30.68 -2.55 -3.15
C GLY A 472 29.64 -1.90 -4.08
N LYS A 473 29.95 -1.77 -5.38
CA LYS A 473 29.03 -1.23 -6.41
C LYS A 473 27.73 -2.03 -6.53
N ARG A 474 27.75 -3.31 -6.17
CA ARG A 474 26.57 -4.18 -6.22
C ARG A 474 25.57 -3.83 -5.11
N TRP A 475 26.05 -3.42 -3.95
CA TRP A 475 25.20 -2.95 -2.86
C TRP A 475 24.53 -1.62 -3.16
N GLU A 476 25.23 -0.71 -3.85
CA GLU A 476 24.63 0.54 -4.34
C GLU A 476 23.47 0.28 -5.31
N ARG A 477 23.60 -0.75 -6.17
CA ARG A 477 22.50 -1.18 -7.05
C ARG A 477 21.31 -1.74 -6.28
N PHE A 478 21.53 -2.52 -5.22
CA PHE A 478 20.42 -2.99 -4.37
C PHE A 478 19.66 -1.84 -3.72
N VAL A 479 20.36 -0.80 -3.25
CA VAL A 479 19.73 0.40 -2.71
C VAL A 479 18.96 1.17 -3.78
N ALA A 480 19.50 1.30 -5.00
CA ALA A 480 18.81 1.95 -6.11
C ALA A 480 17.52 1.21 -6.52
N GLU A 481 17.59 -0.13 -6.61
CA GLU A 481 16.41 -0.98 -6.86
C GLU A 481 15.39 -0.88 -5.74
N ALA A 482 15.81 -0.84 -4.46
CA ALA A 482 14.90 -0.58 -3.35
C ALA A 482 14.16 0.74 -3.49
N GLY A 483 14.85 1.79 -3.96
CA GLY A 483 14.22 3.08 -4.27
C GLY A 483 13.21 3.01 -5.43
N LEU A 484 13.42 2.12 -6.41
CA LEU A 484 12.44 1.85 -7.46
C LEU A 484 11.20 1.12 -6.91
N VAL A 485 11.40 0.07 -6.10
CA VAL A 485 10.30 -0.65 -5.45
C VAL A 485 9.45 0.29 -4.59
N ASP A 486 10.08 1.20 -3.83
CA ASP A 486 9.38 2.20 -3.03
C ASP A 486 8.55 3.17 -3.87
N ARG A 487 9.06 3.63 -5.03
CA ARG A 487 8.28 4.47 -5.96
C ARG A 487 7.09 3.72 -6.55
N ILE A 488 7.26 2.45 -6.94
CA ILE A 488 6.17 1.61 -7.44
C ILE A 488 5.11 1.42 -6.35
N ALA A 489 5.53 1.09 -5.12
CA ALA A 489 4.63 0.89 -3.99
C ALA A 489 3.84 2.15 -3.60
N LYS A 490 4.38 3.34 -3.88
CA LYS A 490 3.74 4.64 -3.65
C LYS A 490 2.99 5.20 -4.87
N GLY A 491 2.85 4.42 -5.94
CA GLY A 491 2.18 4.85 -7.18
C GLY A 491 2.92 5.94 -7.96
N ARG A 492 4.22 6.14 -7.70
CA ARG A 492 5.08 7.12 -8.39
C ARG A 492 5.89 6.51 -9.54
N ALA A 493 5.68 5.23 -9.84
CA ALA A 493 6.28 4.50 -10.95
C ALA A 493 5.41 3.28 -11.29
N ASP A 494 5.43 2.84 -12.55
CA ASP A 494 4.66 1.68 -13.00
C ASP A 494 5.29 0.35 -12.56
N GLY A 495 4.44 -0.64 -12.22
CA GLY A 495 4.84 -2.03 -12.01
C GLY A 495 4.12 -2.73 -10.85
N ASP A 496 4.40 -4.02 -10.68
CA ASP A 496 3.97 -4.80 -9.51
C ASP A 496 5.03 -4.65 -8.39
N ALA A 497 4.66 -3.94 -7.33
CA ALA A 497 5.53 -3.68 -6.18
C ALA A 497 5.95 -4.98 -5.46
N TRP A 498 5.06 -5.97 -5.38
CA TRP A 498 5.34 -7.25 -4.74
C TRP A 498 6.37 -8.04 -5.53
N LEU A 499 6.17 -8.14 -6.85
CA LEU A 499 7.10 -8.81 -7.74
C LEU A 499 8.47 -8.12 -7.77
N ALA A 500 8.50 -6.79 -7.72
CA ALA A 500 9.74 -6.02 -7.69
C ALA A 500 10.49 -6.21 -6.36
N LEU A 501 9.78 -6.19 -5.23
CA LEU A 501 10.36 -6.47 -3.90
C LEU A 501 10.92 -7.89 -3.81
N GLU A 502 10.16 -8.87 -4.29
CA GLU A 502 10.58 -10.28 -4.32
C GLU A 502 11.90 -10.45 -5.07
N ARG A 503 11.97 -9.91 -6.29
CA ARG A 503 13.18 -9.96 -7.12
C ARG A 503 14.37 -9.33 -6.43
N LEU A 504 14.18 -8.19 -5.77
CA LEU A 504 15.25 -7.51 -5.02
C LEU A 504 15.75 -8.37 -3.85
N LEU A 505 14.86 -8.89 -3.00
CA LEU A 505 15.27 -9.64 -1.82
C LEU A 505 15.90 -10.99 -2.20
N VAL A 506 15.37 -11.68 -3.22
CA VAL A 506 15.98 -12.90 -3.76
C VAL A 506 17.36 -12.59 -4.36
N ALA A 507 17.52 -11.47 -5.05
CA ALA A 507 18.80 -10.99 -5.58
C ALA A 507 19.88 -10.75 -4.51
N VAL A 508 19.47 -10.34 -3.30
CA VAL A 508 20.36 -10.16 -2.14
C VAL A 508 20.61 -11.49 -1.43
N ALA A 509 19.62 -12.39 -1.41
CA ALA A 509 19.78 -13.73 -0.83
C ALA A 509 20.64 -14.66 -1.70
N GLU A 510 20.61 -14.48 -3.02
CA GLU A 510 21.28 -15.36 -3.99
C GLU A 510 22.09 -14.56 -5.02
N ALA A 511 23.43 -14.70 -4.96
CA ALA A 511 24.36 -14.00 -5.85
C ALA A 511 24.14 -14.23 -7.35
N ARG A 512 23.44 -15.30 -7.74
CA ARG A 512 23.17 -15.64 -9.14
C ARG A 512 21.85 -15.03 -9.65
N ALA A 513 20.94 -14.61 -8.77
CA ALA A 513 19.60 -14.15 -9.12
C ALA A 513 19.53 -12.72 -9.74
N VAL A 514 20.60 -11.91 -9.66
CA VAL A 514 20.63 -10.51 -10.19
C VAL A 514 20.82 -10.41 -11.70
N ARG A 515 21.11 -11.51 -12.39
CA ARG A 515 21.17 -11.51 -13.84
C ARG A 515 19.74 -11.62 -14.40
N LEU A 516 18.91 -10.61 -14.15
CA LEU A 516 17.51 -10.54 -14.58
C LEU A 516 17.45 -10.67 -16.11
N LEU A 517 17.22 -11.89 -16.58
CA LEU A 517 17.08 -12.22 -17.99
C LEU A 517 16.01 -11.31 -18.60
N ARG A 518 16.33 -10.71 -19.73
CA ARG A 518 15.37 -9.95 -20.55
C ARG A 518 15.06 -10.76 -21.79
N ILE A 519 13.78 -11.07 -22.01
CA ILE A 519 13.33 -11.82 -23.18
C ILE A 519 12.60 -10.86 -24.12
N TYR A 520 13.04 -10.82 -25.37
CA TYR A 520 12.37 -10.13 -26.46
C TYR A 520 11.92 -11.14 -27.51
N TYR A 521 10.69 -10.96 -28.00
CA TYR A 521 10.13 -11.74 -29.08
C TYR A 521 9.82 -10.84 -30.25
N GLY A 522 10.76 -10.74 -31.18
CA GLY A 522 10.59 -9.96 -32.40
C GLY A 522 9.85 -10.75 -33.48
N GLY A 523 8.97 -10.07 -34.21
CA GLY A 523 8.22 -10.68 -35.30
C GLY A 523 7.47 -9.66 -36.14
N THR A 524 7.06 -10.07 -37.35
CA THR A 524 6.23 -9.21 -38.21
C THR A 524 4.81 -9.07 -37.69
N PHE A 525 4.26 -10.13 -37.07
CA PHE A 525 2.89 -10.18 -36.50
C PHE A 525 1.80 -9.70 -37.46
N ASP A 526 1.70 -10.30 -38.66
CA ASP A 526 0.79 -9.90 -39.73
C ASP A 526 -0.24 -10.98 -40.13
N PRO A 527 -1.32 -11.18 -39.35
CA PRO A 527 -1.58 -10.63 -38.02
C PRO A 527 -0.92 -11.46 -36.91
N VAL A 528 -0.85 -10.90 -35.69
CA VAL A 528 -0.60 -11.70 -34.47
C VAL A 528 -1.71 -12.75 -34.33
N HIS A 529 -1.37 -13.97 -33.87
CA HIS A 529 -2.31 -15.09 -33.76
C HIS A 529 -2.01 -15.95 -32.52
N LEU A 530 -2.90 -16.88 -32.18
CA LEU A 530 -2.79 -17.69 -30.96
C LEU A 530 -1.49 -18.51 -30.88
N GLY A 531 -0.96 -18.99 -32.01
CA GLY A 531 0.38 -19.58 -32.06
C GLY A 531 1.52 -18.68 -31.56
N HIS A 532 1.53 -17.37 -31.88
CA HIS A 532 2.53 -16.44 -31.34
C HIS A 532 2.37 -16.26 -29.83
N LEU A 533 1.13 -16.12 -29.36
CA LEU A 533 0.85 -15.97 -27.92
C LEU A 533 1.22 -17.25 -27.16
N ALA A 534 0.99 -18.44 -27.74
CA ALA A 534 1.38 -19.71 -27.14
C ALA A 534 2.91 -19.79 -26.94
N ILE A 535 3.70 -19.34 -27.91
CA ILE A 535 5.17 -19.28 -27.78
C ILE A 535 5.58 -18.30 -26.68
N ALA A 536 4.98 -17.11 -26.66
CA ALA A 536 5.30 -16.08 -25.67
C ALA A 536 4.93 -16.53 -24.24
N ARG A 537 3.76 -17.17 -24.07
CA ARG A 537 3.30 -17.76 -22.81
C ARG A 537 4.21 -18.89 -22.36
N ALA A 538 4.54 -19.80 -23.25
CA ALA A 538 5.45 -20.91 -22.95
C ALA A 538 6.80 -20.39 -22.45
N ALA A 539 7.39 -19.39 -23.12
CA ALA A 539 8.65 -18.78 -22.68
C ALA A 539 8.51 -18.05 -21.35
N ARG A 540 7.39 -17.33 -21.13
CA ARG A 540 7.09 -16.68 -19.85
C ARG A 540 6.98 -17.69 -18.71
N ASP A 541 6.23 -18.76 -18.93
CA ASP A 541 5.88 -19.76 -17.92
C ASP A 541 7.05 -20.70 -17.63
N GLU A 542 7.83 -21.10 -18.64
CA GLU A 542 9.02 -21.95 -18.44
C GLU A 542 10.14 -21.18 -17.73
N LEU A 543 10.36 -19.91 -18.10
CA LEU A 543 11.49 -19.11 -17.59
C LEU A 543 11.11 -18.16 -16.45
N GLN A 544 9.82 -18.04 -16.12
CA GLN A 544 9.27 -17.14 -15.10
C GLN A 544 9.71 -15.67 -15.31
N VAL A 545 9.81 -15.26 -16.58
CA VAL A 545 10.31 -13.95 -17.01
C VAL A 545 9.35 -13.33 -18.00
N ALA A 546 9.06 -12.03 -17.83
CA ALA A 546 8.19 -11.31 -18.74
C ALA A 546 8.79 -11.23 -20.17
N VAL A 547 7.95 -11.47 -21.17
CA VAL A 547 8.31 -11.47 -22.60
C VAL A 547 7.84 -10.17 -23.24
N ARG A 548 8.78 -9.42 -23.83
CA ARG A 548 8.48 -8.22 -24.62
C ARG A 548 8.27 -8.59 -26.08
N MET A 549 7.05 -8.51 -26.56
CA MET A 549 6.70 -8.71 -27.95
C MET A 549 6.93 -7.43 -28.73
N LEU A 550 7.71 -7.53 -29.81
CA LEU A 550 8.26 -6.38 -30.51
C LEU A 550 7.91 -6.49 -32.02
N PRO A 551 6.93 -5.70 -32.50
CA PRO A 551 6.52 -5.74 -33.89
C PRO A 551 7.55 -5.05 -34.78
N ALA A 552 8.00 -5.75 -35.80
CA ALA A 552 8.89 -5.17 -36.80
C ALA A 552 8.18 -4.08 -37.57
N ALA A 553 8.77 -2.88 -37.66
CA ALA A 553 8.16 -1.77 -38.40
C ALA A 553 8.23 -2.02 -39.91
N ASP A 554 9.42 -2.35 -40.41
CA ASP A 554 9.72 -2.64 -41.80
C ASP A 554 10.55 -3.93 -41.91
N PRO A 555 9.93 -5.12 -42.06
CA PRO A 555 10.62 -6.41 -42.01
C PRO A 555 11.38 -6.74 -43.32
N PRO A 556 12.73 -6.75 -43.34
CA PRO A 556 13.51 -6.86 -44.59
C PRO A 556 13.51 -8.26 -45.22
N HIS A 557 13.16 -9.30 -44.46
CA HIS A 557 13.24 -10.71 -44.88
C HIS A 557 11.86 -11.36 -45.13
N ARG A 558 10.79 -10.55 -45.24
CA ARG A 558 9.42 -11.01 -45.47
C ARG A 558 8.80 -10.23 -46.63
N ALA A 559 7.79 -10.83 -47.27
CA ALA A 559 6.94 -10.10 -48.20
C ALA A 559 6.27 -8.92 -47.48
N VAL A 560 5.92 -7.87 -48.23
CA VAL A 560 5.28 -6.66 -47.70
C VAL A 560 4.04 -7.08 -46.89
N PRO A 561 3.96 -6.73 -45.59
CA PRO A 561 2.84 -7.10 -44.75
C PRO A 561 1.50 -6.57 -45.27
N GLY A 562 0.42 -7.31 -45.05
CA GLY A 562 -0.93 -6.92 -45.46
C GLY A 562 -1.56 -5.83 -44.58
N ALA A 563 -1.06 -5.63 -43.36
CA ALA A 563 -1.44 -4.52 -42.47
C ALA A 563 -0.24 -3.58 -42.23
N THR A 564 -0.50 -2.30 -41.96
CA THR A 564 0.56 -1.31 -41.66
C THR A 564 1.28 -1.63 -40.34
N ALA A 565 2.47 -1.06 -40.12
CA ALA A 565 3.22 -1.25 -38.87
C ALA A 565 2.39 -0.88 -37.64
N GLU A 566 1.67 0.25 -37.71
CA GLU A 566 0.80 0.72 -36.63
C GLU A 566 -0.38 -0.23 -36.40
N GLN A 567 -1.05 -0.70 -37.47
CA GLN A 567 -2.13 -1.69 -37.36
C GLN A 567 -1.66 -3.00 -36.72
N ARG A 568 -0.45 -3.46 -37.07
CA ARG A 568 0.14 -4.67 -36.45
C ARG A 568 0.49 -4.45 -34.99
N CYS A 569 0.98 -3.26 -34.63
CA CYS A 569 1.23 -2.87 -33.25
C CYS A 569 -0.08 -2.80 -32.44
N THR A 570 -1.14 -2.20 -32.98
CA THR A 570 -2.48 -2.18 -32.37
C THR A 570 -3.03 -3.59 -32.17
N MET A 571 -2.97 -4.44 -33.20
CA MET A 571 -3.40 -5.84 -33.08
C MET A 571 -2.57 -6.60 -32.03
N LEU A 572 -1.27 -6.35 -31.95
CA LEU A 572 -0.41 -6.96 -30.93
C LEU A 572 -0.76 -6.45 -29.52
N GLY A 573 -1.04 -5.16 -29.35
CA GLY A 573 -1.54 -4.60 -28.09
C GLY A 573 -2.87 -5.24 -27.66
N LEU A 574 -3.82 -5.40 -28.58
CA LEU A 574 -5.09 -6.10 -28.33
C LEU A 574 -4.91 -7.59 -28.01
N ALA A 575 -3.89 -8.23 -28.60
CA ALA A 575 -3.57 -9.64 -28.36
C ALA A 575 -2.92 -9.87 -27.00
N VAL A 576 -2.08 -8.92 -26.55
CA VAL A 576 -1.42 -8.93 -25.24
C VAL A 576 -2.43 -8.56 -24.15
N GLY A 577 -3.25 -7.51 -24.36
CA GLY A 577 -4.25 -7.05 -23.39
C GLY A 577 -3.65 -6.81 -22.00
N ASP A 578 -4.40 -7.18 -20.96
CA ASP A 578 -3.94 -7.14 -19.55
C ASP A 578 -3.22 -8.43 -19.12
N GLU A 579 -2.73 -9.24 -20.07
CA GLU A 579 -2.14 -10.54 -19.74
C GLU A 579 -0.83 -10.38 -18.96
N PRO A 580 -0.75 -10.88 -17.69
CA PRO A 580 0.44 -10.69 -16.88
C PRO A 580 1.68 -11.32 -17.52
N GLY A 581 2.76 -10.53 -17.58
CA GLY A 581 4.06 -10.98 -18.05
C GLY A 581 4.23 -11.01 -19.58
N LEU A 582 3.23 -10.61 -20.37
CA LEU A 582 3.42 -10.25 -21.77
C LEU A 582 3.39 -8.73 -21.90
N LEU A 583 4.35 -8.17 -22.63
CA LEU A 583 4.50 -6.71 -22.76
C LEU A 583 4.66 -6.35 -24.23
N LEU A 584 4.09 -5.22 -24.66
CA LEU A 584 4.36 -4.64 -25.97
C LEU A 584 5.60 -3.73 -25.90
N ASP A 585 6.51 -3.85 -26.87
CA ASP A 585 7.64 -2.92 -27.04
C ASP A 585 7.59 -2.30 -28.45
N ARG A 586 7.40 -0.98 -28.52
CA ARG A 586 7.18 -0.23 -29.76
C ARG A 586 8.48 0.28 -30.40
N ARG A 587 9.66 -0.04 -29.86
CA ARG A 587 10.91 0.64 -30.23
C ARG A 587 11.24 0.65 -31.72
N GLU A 588 10.89 -0.40 -32.45
CA GLU A 588 11.17 -0.44 -33.89
C GLU A 588 10.28 0.51 -34.67
N LEU A 589 9.03 0.72 -34.22
CA LEU A 589 8.13 1.74 -34.77
C LEU A 589 8.64 3.14 -34.40
N ASP A 590 9.03 3.35 -33.14
CA ASP A 590 9.57 4.64 -32.68
C ASP A 590 10.88 4.98 -33.39
N ARG A 591 11.69 3.98 -33.73
CA ARG A 591 12.90 4.13 -34.55
C ARG A 591 12.56 4.43 -36.00
N ALA A 592 11.58 3.74 -36.59
CA ALA A 592 11.13 4.01 -37.96
C ALA A 592 10.51 5.41 -38.11
N ALA A 593 9.81 5.91 -37.08
CA ALA A 593 9.29 7.27 -37.06
C ALA A 593 10.42 8.32 -37.06
N ARG A 594 11.51 8.05 -36.34
CA ARG A 594 12.71 8.92 -36.30
C ARG A 594 13.57 8.82 -37.56
N PHE A 595 13.61 7.64 -38.18
CA PHE A 595 14.41 7.35 -39.37
C PHE A 595 13.57 6.63 -40.43
N PRO A 596 12.69 7.36 -41.15
CA PRO A 596 11.83 6.78 -42.17
C PRO A 596 12.62 6.06 -43.26
N GLY A 597 12.11 4.90 -43.71
CA GLY A 597 12.73 4.10 -44.78
C GLY A 597 13.92 3.23 -44.33
N ARG A 598 14.27 3.22 -43.03
CA ARG A 598 15.29 2.31 -42.51
C ARG A 598 14.67 0.94 -42.18
N PRO A 599 15.18 -0.17 -42.76
CA PRO A 599 14.69 -1.50 -42.46
C PRO A 599 14.88 -1.89 -40.98
N SER A 600 13.99 -2.75 -40.49
CA SER A 600 14.04 -3.27 -39.11
C SER A 600 14.97 -4.48 -39.01
N TYR A 601 16.27 -4.21 -38.81
CA TYR A 601 17.26 -5.27 -38.58
C TYR A 601 17.35 -5.66 -37.11
N THR A 602 17.23 -6.95 -36.82
CA THR A 602 17.37 -7.51 -35.46
C THR A 602 18.69 -7.12 -34.80
N VAL A 603 19.79 -7.05 -35.56
CA VAL A 603 21.11 -6.67 -35.03
C VAL A 603 21.12 -5.24 -34.47
N ASP A 604 20.43 -4.30 -35.12
CA ASP A 604 20.32 -2.92 -34.67
C ASP A 604 19.52 -2.84 -33.37
N THR A 605 18.41 -3.57 -33.31
CA THR A 605 17.60 -3.69 -32.10
C THR A 605 18.36 -4.30 -30.94
N LEU A 606 19.14 -5.37 -31.16
CA LEU A 606 19.96 -5.97 -30.11
C LEU A 606 21.10 -5.05 -29.67
N ARG A 607 21.70 -4.26 -30.57
CA ARG A 607 22.72 -3.24 -30.23
C ARG A 607 22.14 -2.12 -29.37
N GLU A 608 20.97 -1.60 -29.73
CA GLU A 608 20.23 -0.63 -28.91
C GLU A 608 19.92 -1.18 -27.52
N LEU A 609 19.43 -2.43 -27.47
CA LEU A 609 19.16 -3.12 -26.21
C LEU A 609 20.42 -3.35 -25.37
N ARG A 610 21.57 -3.64 -25.99
CA ARG A 610 22.85 -3.77 -25.26
C ARG A 610 23.36 -2.43 -24.76
N ALA A 611 23.17 -1.35 -25.51
CA ALA A 611 23.49 0.00 -25.06
C ALA A 611 22.61 0.42 -23.87
N GLU A 612 21.31 0.10 -23.92
CA GLU A 612 20.34 0.40 -22.86
C GLU A 612 20.56 -0.45 -21.59
N LEU A 613 20.73 -1.76 -21.75
CA LEU A 613 20.74 -2.72 -20.63
C LEU A 613 22.15 -2.97 -20.04
N GLY A 614 23.19 -2.51 -20.74
CA GLY A 614 24.59 -2.71 -20.38
C GLY A 614 25.17 -4.08 -20.80
N PRO A 615 26.51 -4.26 -20.72
CA PRO A 615 27.19 -5.43 -21.28
C PRO A 615 27.03 -6.72 -20.45
N SER A 616 26.57 -6.63 -19.20
CA SER A 616 26.57 -7.76 -18.26
C SER A 616 25.20 -8.39 -18.00
N ARG A 617 24.11 -7.77 -18.48
CA ARG A 617 22.74 -8.27 -18.29
C ARG A 617 22.42 -9.36 -19.31
N PRO A 618 21.94 -10.57 -18.93
CA PRO A 618 21.50 -11.54 -19.92
C PRO A 618 20.34 -11.03 -20.77
N LEU A 619 20.51 -11.15 -22.09
CA LEU A 619 19.49 -10.89 -23.09
C LEU A 619 19.13 -12.20 -23.78
N ALA A 620 17.86 -12.48 -24.00
CA ALA A 620 17.45 -13.53 -24.89
C ALA A 620 16.51 -13.02 -25.98
N TRP A 621 16.73 -13.54 -27.19
CA TRP A 621 15.88 -13.35 -28.34
C TRP A 621 15.08 -14.63 -28.58
N LEU A 622 13.76 -14.55 -28.43
CA LEU A 622 12.82 -15.64 -28.63
C LEU A 622 12.46 -15.75 -30.11
N VAL A 623 12.59 -16.93 -30.69
CA VAL A 623 12.28 -17.21 -32.10
C VAL A 623 11.69 -18.60 -32.28
N GLY A 624 10.96 -18.83 -33.37
CA GLY A 624 10.61 -20.19 -33.81
C GLY A 624 11.79 -20.88 -34.51
N ALA A 625 11.76 -22.21 -34.54
CA ALA A 625 12.72 -23.07 -35.23
C ALA A 625 12.97 -22.64 -36.70
N ASP A 626 11.91 -22.33 -37.44
CA ASP A 626 12.00 -21.90 -38.85
C ASP A 626 12.84 -20.62 -39.01
N SER A 627 12.71 -19.67 -38.07
CA SER A 627 13.49 -18.42 -38.08
C SER A 627 14.95 -18.65 -37.70
N LEU A 628 15.26 -19.62 -36.82
CA LEU A 628 16.64 -20.00 -36.52
C LEU A 628 17.31 -20.62 -37.74
N LEU A 629 16.63 -21.54 -38.44
CA LEU A 629 17.17 -22.19 -39.64
C LEU A 629 17.41 -21.18 -40.78
N GLY A 630 16.55 -20.16 -40.90
CA GLY A 630 16.72 -19.07 -41.87
C GLY A 630 17.70 -17.97 -41.46
N LEU A 631 18.29 -18.05 -40.26
CA LEU A 631 19.11 -16.98 -39.68
C LEU A 631 20.34 -16.57 -40.53
N PRO A 632 21.01 -17.47 -41.30
CA PRO A 632 22.09 -17.06 -42.20
C PRO A 632 21.72 -16.04 -43.29
N SER A 633 20.42 -15.86 -43.58
CA SER A 633 19.94 -14.83 -44.50
C SER A 633 19.79 -13.43 -43.87
N TRP A 634 19.96 -13.32 -42.55
CA TRP A 634 19.74 -12.08 -41.82
C TRP A 634 20.94 -11.15 -41.87
N HIS A 635 20.69 -9.84 -41.81
CA HIS A 635 21.74 -8.82 -41.76
C HIS A 635 22.63 -9.00 -40.52
N GLU A 636 23.94 -9.17 -40.73
CA GLU A 636 24.96 -9.41 -39.68
C GLU A 636 24.61 -10.53 -38.68
N TRP A 637 24.04 -11.63 -39.17
CA TRP A 637 23.48 -12.69 -38.33
C TRP A 637 24.47 -13.31 -37.32
N GLN A 638 25.76 -13.39 -37.64
CA GLN A 638 26.77 -13.93 -36.72
C GLN A 638 26.93 -13.06 -35.46
N ALA A 639 26.76 -11.73 -35.59
CA ALA A 639 26.90 -10.81 -34.47
C ALA A 639 25.81 -11.00 -33.41
N LEU A 640 24.65 -11.54 -33.80
CA LEU A 640 23.49 -11.73 -32.93
C LEU A 640 23.84 -12.60 -31.71
N PHE A 641 24.65 -13.65 -31.91
CA PHE A 641 25.07 -14.54 -30.81
C PHE A 641 26.04 -13.88 -29.82
N GLY A 642 26.66 -12.76 -30.19
CA GLY A 642 27.45 -11.94 -29.26
C GLY A 642 26.59 -10.94 -28.47
N LEU A 643 25.39 -10.62 -28.96
CA LEU A 643 24.50 -9.61 -28.39
C LEU A 643 23.39 -10.20 -27.53
N ALA A 644 22.97 -11.45 -27.79
CA ALA A 644 21.95 -12.14 -27.03
C ALA A 644 22.12 -13.67 -26.99
N HIS A 645 21.44 -14.30 -26.05
CA HIS A 645 21.03 -15.70 -26.11
C HIS A 645 19.88 -15.88 -27.10
N PHE A 646 19.65 -17.11 -27.54
CA PHE A 646 18.48 -17.48 -28.33
C PHE A 646 17.62 -18.48 -27.55
N ILE A 647 16.33 -18.21 -27.47
CA ILE A 647 15.34 -19.18 -27.01
C ILE A 647 14.57 -19.62 -28.24
N VAL A 648 14.54 -20.93 -28.51
CA VAL A 648 14.02 -21.45 -29.78
C VAL A 648 12.84 -22.37 -29.51
N ALA A 649 11.69 -21.99 -30.05
CA ALA A 649 10.47 -22.79 -29.99
C ALA A 649 10.44 -23.80 -31.15
N GLU A 650 10.46 -25.10 -30.82
CA GLU A 650 10.52 -26.22 -31.78
C GLU A 650 9.14 -26.84 -32.01
N ARG A 651 8.82 -27.24 -33.24
CA ARG A 651 7.58 -27.97 -33.56
C ARG A 651 7.73 -29.45 -33.23
N PRO A 652 6.71 -30.11 -32.64
CA PRO A 652 6.72 -31.56 -32.48
C PRO A 652 6.94 -32.28 -33.82
N GLY A 653 7.93 -33.18 -33.89
CA GLY A 653 8.18 -34.04 -35.06
C GLY A 653 9.27 -33.59 -36.05
N SER A 654 9.89 -32.43 -35.86
CA SER A 654 11.02 -31.97 -36.70
C SER A 654 12.26 -31.70 -35.84
N PRO A 655 13.27 -32.60 -35.82
CA PRO A 655 14.40 -32.50 -34.88
C PRO A 655 15.33 -31.34 -35.22
N LEU A 656 15.10 -30.18 -34.60
CA LEU A 656 15.80 -28.92 -34.87
C LEU A 656 17.32 -29.06 -34.84
N ARG A 657 17.88 -29.72 -33.80
CA ARG A 657 19.33 -29.91 -33.67
C ARG A 657 19.93 -30.74 -34.82
N ALA A 658 19.16 -31.66 -35.40
CA ALA A 658 19.61 -32.45 -36.55
C ALA A 658 19.47 -31.71 -37.88
N SER A 659 18.63 -30.67 -37.93
CA SER A 659 18.40 -29.83 -39.11
C SER A 659 19.33 -28.61 -39.19
N VAL A 660 20.14 -28.35 -38.17
CA VAL A 660 21.10 -27.23 -38.15
C VAL A 660 22.42 -27.69 -38.77
N ASP A 661 22.77 -27.15 -39.94
CA ASP A 661 23.94 -27.54 -40.73
C ASP A 661 24.73 -26.32 -41.27
N GLY A 662 25.80 -26.59 -42.03
CA GLY A 662 26.60 -25.56 -42.70
C GLY A 662 27.16 -24.49 -41.76
N ALA A 663 27.08 -23.22 -42.18
CA ALA A 663 27.56 -22.09 -41.40
C ALA A 663 26.78 -21.91 -40.08
N LEU A 664 25.49 -22.25 -40.05
CA LEU A 664 24.68 -22.18 -38.84
C LEU A 664 25.09 -23.29 -37.84
N GLY A 665 25.40 -24.49 -38.33
CA GLY A 665 26.00 -25.57 -37.55
C GLY A 665 27.25 -25.12 -36.82
N GLN A 666 28.21 -24.55 -37.55
CA GLN A 666 29.46 -24.03 -36.97
C GLN A 666 29.21 -22.90 -35.97
N ALA A 667 28.27 -22.00 -36.25
CA ALA A 667 27.98 -20.87 -35.35
C ALA A 667 27.24 -21.28 -34.06
N THR A 668 26.51 -22.39 -34.07
CA THR A 668 25.72 -22.89 -32.92
C THR A 668 26.45 -23.97 -32.11
N GLU A 669 27.56 -24.50 -32.61
CA GLU A 669 28.41 -25.47 -31.93
C GLU A 669 28.85 -24.95 -30.54
N GLY A 670 28.67 -25.75 -29.50
CA GLY A 670 29.01 -25.40 -28.11
C GLY A 670 28.11 -24.33 -27.45
N ARG A 671 27.11 -23.79 -28.16
CA ARG A 671 26.18 -22.77 -27.61
C ARG A 671 24.91 -23.35 -27.02
N TRP A 672 24.52 -24.57 -27.40
CA TRP A 672 23.33 -25.24 -26.90
C TRP A 672 23.40 -25.42 -25.38
N ALA A 673 22.36 -24.95 -24.70
CA ALA A 673 22.14 -25.10 -23.28
C ALA A 673 21.20 -26.28 -23.01
N ASP A 674 21.44 -26.97 -21.90
CA ASP A 674 20.58 -28.07 -21.43
C ASP A 674 19.47 -27.59 -20.50
N ASN A 675 19.63 -26.40 -19.89
CA ASN A 675 18.66 -25.78 -18.98
C ASN A 675 18.75 -24.25 -19.00
N GLU A 676 17.75 -23.62 -18.38
CA GLU A 676 17.59 -22.18 -18.24
C GLU A 676 18.68 -21.51 -17.39
N GLN A 677 19.32 -22.23 -16.45
CA GLN A 677 20.40 -21.67 -15.63
C GLN A 677 21.60 -21.24 -16.48
N ALA A 678 21.84 -21.89 -17.63
CA ALA A 678 22.89 -21.50 -18.56
C ALA A 678 22.68 -20.10 -19.15
N LEU A 679 21.42 -19.65 -19.32
CA LEU A 679 21.10 -18.29 -19.78
C LEU A 679 21.44 -17.23 -18.73
N LEU A 680 21.44 -17.61 -17.45
CA LEU A 680 21.86 -16.73 -16.37
C LEU A 680 23.39 -16.69 -16.27
N ALA A 681 24.13 -17.66 -16.82
CA ALA A 681 25.57 -17.81 -16.63
C ALA A 681 26.45 -16.95 -17.56
N SER A 682 25.90 -16.35 -18.62
CA SER A 682 26.58 -15.34 -19.44
C SER A 682 25.60 -14.25 -19.89
N PRO A 683 26.06 -13.09 -20.42
CA PRO A 683 25.13 -12.06 -20.91
C PRO A 683 24.50 -12.37 -22.28
N ALA A 684 25.14 -13.25 -23.06
CA ALA A 684 24.72 -13.65 -24.40
C ALA A 684 25.34 -15.01 -24.80
N GLY A 685 24.95 -15.52 -25.98
CA GLY A 685 25.67 -16.57 -26.70
C GLY A 685 25.29 -18.00 -26.40
N ARG A 686 24.22 -18.23 -25.63
CA ARG A 686 23.63 -19.56 -25.39
C ARG A 686 22.35 -19.76 -26.20
N ILE A 687 22.02 -21.00 -26.51
CA ILE A 687 20.81 -21.39 -27.23
C ILE A 687 20.02 -22.36 -26.37
N LEU A 688 18.85 -21.96 -25.89
CA LEU A 688 17.93 -22.80 -25.14
C LEU A 688 16.79 -23.25 -26.06
N ARG A 689 16.43 -24.53 -25.97
CA ARG A 689 15.21 -25.05 -26.60
C ARG A 689 14.05 -24.88 -25.64
N LEU A 690 12.97 -24.29 -26.10
CA LEU A 690 11.70 -24.20 -25.37
C LEU A 690 10.88 -25.47 -25.61
N HIS A 691 10.44 -26.13 -24.54
CA HIS A 691 9.71 -27.40 -24.64
C HIS A 691 8.21 -27.16 -24.49
N HIS A 692 7.55 -26.81 -25.59
CA HIS A 692 6.10 -26.63 -25.59
C HIS A 692 5.47 -27.16 -26.89
N PRO A 693 4.30 -27.82 -26.84
CA PRO A 693 3.57 -28.15 -28.06
C PRO A 693 3.18 -26.84 -28.77
N LEU A 694 3.76 -26.61 -29.94
CA LEU A 694 3.40 -25.48 -30.79
C LEU A 694 2.03 -25.71 -31.41
N ARG A 695 1.20 -24.68 -31.40
CA ARG A 695 -0.06 -24.70 -32.14
C ARG A 695 0.23 -24.58 -33.65
N GLU A 696 -0.62 -25.18 -34.48
CA GLU A 696 -0.40 -25.26 -35.94
C GLU A 696 -0.70 -23.96 -36.70
N GLU A 697 -1.30 -22.95 -36.05
CA GLU A 697 -1.69 -21.74 -36.76
C GLU A 697 -0.47 -20.95 -37.25
N SER A 698 -0.53 -20.47 -38.49
CA SER A 698 0.44 -19.54 -39.06
C SER A 698 -0.25 -18.30 -39.59
N ALA A 699 0.44 -17.15 -39.56
CA ALA A 699 -0.08 -15.90 -40.11
C ALA A 699 -0.51 -16.04 -41.59
N SER A 700 0.23 -16.81 -42.39
CA SER A 700 -0.14 -17.11 -43.78
C SER A 700 -1.44 -17.90 -43.87
N ALA A 701 -1.64 -18.91 -43.02
CA ALA A 701 -2.89 -19.67 -42.98
C ALA A 701 -4.07 -18.78 -42.57
N VAL A 702 -3.89 -17.89 -41.59
CA VAL A 702 -4.91 -16.91 -41.19
C VAL A 702 -5.30 -16.03 -42.39
N ARG A 703 -4.32 -15.43 -43.09
CA ARG A 703 -4.60 -14.57 -44.26
C ARG A 703 -5.31 -15.33 -45.38
N THR A 704 -4.88 -16.56 -45.69
CA THR A 704 -5.54 -17.41 -46.69
C THR A 704 -6.99 -17.72 -46.32
N GLN A 705 -7.26 -18.03 -45.06
CA GLN A 705 -8.63 -18.30 -44.59
C GLN A 705 -9.50 -17.04 -44.60
N ILE A 706 -8.95 -15.86 -44.27
CA ILE A 706 -9.68 -14.59 -44.37
C ILE A 706 -10.03 -14.29 -45.84
N ALA A 707 -9.06 -14.43 -46.75
CA ALA A 707 -9.25 -14.18 -48.17
C ALA A 707 -10.27 -15.16 -48.79
N ALA A 708 -10.28 -16.42 -48.35
CA ALA A 708 -11.21 -17.46 -48.78
C ALA A 708 -12.59 -17.41 -48.09
N GLY A 709 -12.81 -16.51 -47.13
CA GLY A 709 -14.04 -16.46 -46.33
C GLY A 709 -14.25 -17.67 -45.40
N GLY A 710 -13.19 -18.40 -45.07
CA GLY A 710 -13.21 -19.60 -44.22
C GLY A 710 -13.24 -19.30 -42.70
N PRO A 711 -13.20 -20.35 -41.85
CA PRO A 711 -13.29 -20.20 -40.40
C PRO A 711 -11.95 -19.80 -39.77
N TRP A 712 -11.64 -18.50 -39.76
CA TRP A 712 -10.35 -17.97 -39.25
C TRP A 712 -10.40 -17.36 -37.84
N ARG A 713 -11.58 -16.97 -37.33
CA ARG A 713 -11.70 -16.23 -36.05
C ARG A 713 -11.10 -16.99 -34.86
N ALA A 714 -11.23 -18.31 -34.83
CA ALA A 714 -10.69 -19.17 -33.76
C ALA A 714 -9.15 -19.23 -33.74
N MET A 715 -8.48 -18.75 -34.78
CA MET A 715 -7.02 -18.70 -34.86
C MET A 715 -6.44 -17.44 -34.19
N LEU A 716 -7.28 -16.46 -33.86
CA LEU A 716 -6.91 -15.15 -33.30
C LEU A 716 -7.55 -14.95 -31.92
N ALA A 717 -7.01 -14.01 -31.14
CA ALA A 717 -7.69 -13.53 -29.94
C ALA A 717 -8.98 -12.77 -30.36
N PRO A 718 -10.08 -12.82 -29.59
CA PRO A 718 -11.35 -12.20 -29.97
C PRO A 718 -11.23 -10.71 -30.35
N ALA A 719 -10.54 -9.91 -29.54
CA ALA A 719 -10.32 -8.49 -29.81
C ALA A 719 -9.54 -8.24 -31.13
N VAL A 720 -8.59 -9.11 -31.46
CA VAL A 720 -7.85 -9.05 -32.74
C VAL A 720 -8.75 -9.46 -33.90
N ALA A 721 -9.59 -10.49 -33.72
CA ALA A 721 -10.52 -10.92 -34.75
C ALA A 721 -11.58 -9.86 -35.08
N ASP A 722 -12.03 -9.13 -34.06
CA ASP A 722 -12.95 -8.02 -34.20
C ASP A 722 -12.27 -6.82 -34.88
N TYR A 723 -11.03 -6.51 -34.50
CA TYR A 723 -10.22 -5.49 -35.17
C TYR A 723 -10.01 -5.80 -36.66
N VAL A 724 -9.58 -7.02 -37.00
CA VAL A 724 -9.39 -7.49 -38.39
C VAL A 724 -10.70 -7.39 -39.18
N SER A 725 -11.83 -7.77 -38.58
CA SER A 725 -13.15 -7.70 -39.21
C SER A 725 -13.61 -6.26 -39.45
N GLY A 726 -13.46 -5.40 -38.43
CA GLY A 726 -13.91 -4.01 -38.47
C GLY A 726 -13.12 -3.16 -39.46
N HIS A 727 -11.83 -3.45 -39.63
CA HIS A 727 -10.94 -2.72 -40.54
C HIS A 727 -10.83 -3.35 -41.94
N GLY A 728 -11.59 -4.43 -42.20
CA GLY A 728 -11.59 -5.09 -43.50
C GLY A 728 -10.25 -5.67 -43.94
N LEU A 729 -9.35 -5.96 -42.99
CA LEU A 729 -7.98 -6.41 -43.28
C LEU A 729 -7.97 -7.79 -43.93
N TYR A 730 -7.03 -7.99 -44.87
CA TYR A 730 -6.75 -9.27 -45.54
C TYR A 730 -7.87 -9.87 -46.42
N ARG A 731 -8.93 -9.11 -46.75
CA ARG A 731 -9.98 -9.55 -47.70
C ARG A 731 -9.53 -9.34 -49.15
N SER A 732 -9.92 -10.25 -50.06
CA SER A 732 -9.73 -10.07 -51.50
C SER A 732 -10.66 -8.98 -52.06
N ALA A 733 -10.15 -8.16 -52.96
CA ALA A 733 -10.83 -6.97 -53.51
C ALA A 733 -12.07 -7.24 -54.41
N THR A 734 -12.54 -8.50 -54.51
CA THR A 734 -13.50 -8.94 -55.54
C THR A 734 -14.91 -9.30 -55.06
N SER A 735 -15.29 -9.08 -53.80
CA SER A 735 -16.67 -9.35 -53.36
C SER A 735 -17.27 -8.22 -52.52
N ARG A 736 -17.84 -7.24 -53.23
CA ARG A 736 -18.92 -6.39 -52.69
C ARG A 736 -20.20 -6.71 -53.46
N PRO A 737 -21.27 -7.14 -52.76
CA PRO A 737 -22.59 -6.68 -53.14
C PRO A 737 -23.40 -6.09 -51.96
N ALA A 738 -24.45 -5.39 -52.37
CA ALA A 738 -25.26 -4.41 -51.68
C ALA A 738 -26.01 -4.86 -50.41
N LEU A 739 -26.37 -3.84 -49.63
CA LEU A 739 -27.27 -3.78 -48.47
C LEU A 739 -28.46 -4.76 -48.47
N SER A 740 -28.75 -5.35 -47.30
CA SER A 740 -30.13 -5.51 -46.83
C SER A 740 -30.19 -5.50 -45.29
N ASN A 741 -31.09 -4.65 -44.77
CA ASN A 741 -31.55 -4.58 -43.38
C ASN A 741 -32.07 -5.94 -42.91
N GLN A 742 -31.68 -6.43 -41.72
CA GLN A 742 -32.58 -6.91 -40.65
C GLN A 742 -31.85 -6.96 -39.28
N THR A 743 -32.35 -6.11 -38.38
CA THR A 743 -32.41 -6.09 -36.90
C THR A 743 -31.53 -7.01 -36.04
N GLN A 744 -30.70 -6.39 -35.19
CA GLN A 744 -30.10 -6.96 -33.96
C GLN A 744 -30.05 -5.91 -32.82
N PRO A 745 -29.94 -6.34 -31.54
CA PRO A 745 -30.23 -5.53 -30.35
C PRO A 745 -29.19 -4.44 -30.10
N GLN A 746 -29.66 -3.34 -29.50
CA GLN A 746 -28.91 -2.10 -29.31
C GLN A 746 -27.70 -2.24 -28.38
N THR A 747 -26.52 -2.07 -28.95
CA THR A 747 -25.32 -1.59 -28.24
C THR A 747 -25.02 -0.21 -28.81
N ILE A 748 -25.08 0.82 -27.97
CA ILE A 748 -24.77 2.20 -28.35
C ILE A 748 -23.28 2.25 -28.73
N LYS A 749 -22.97 2.30 -30.03
CA LYS A 749 -21.66 2.65 -30.57
C LYS A 749 -21.66 4.13 -30.91
N VAL A 750 -20.62 4.81 -30.46
CA VAL A 750 -20.26 6.18 -30.83
C VAL A 750 -19.59 6.10 -32.21
N ASP A 751 -20.32 6.42 -33.28
CA ASP A 751 -19.72 6.73 -34.58
C ASP A 751 -19.46 8.25 -34.63
N LEU A 752 -18.26 8.66 -35.05
CA LEU A 752 -17.97 10.04 -35.45
C LEU A 752 -18.34 10.21 -36.95
N PRO A 753 -18.90 11.36 -37.36
CA PRO A 753 -19.31 11.61 -38.74
C PRO A 753 -18.12 11.61 -39.69
N SER A 754 -18.36 11.26 -40.95
CA SER A 754 -17.37 11.32 -42.03
C SER A 754 -17.86 12.21 -43.18
N PRO A 755 -17.17 13.33 -43.48
CA PRO A 755 -16.02 13.84 -42.74
C PRO A 755 -16.42 14.38 -41.34
N PRO A 756 -15.54 14.29 -40.33
CA PRO A 756 -15.78 14.94 -39.04
C PRO A 756 -15.85 16.46 -39.26
N PRO A 757 -16.67 17.19 -38.49
CA PRO A 757 -16.73 18.64 -38.61
C PRO A 757 -15.36 19.23 -38.32
N SER A 758 -15.01 20.28 -39.05
CA SER A 758 -13.76 20.97 -38.86
C SER A 758 -13.68 21.59 -37.45
N VAL A 759 -12.48 21.68 -36.88
CA VAL A 759 -12.26 22.32 -35.56
C VAL A 759 -12.92 23.71 -35.44
N PRO A 760 -12.91 24.58 -36.48
CA PRO A 760 -13.68 25.83 -36.45
C PRO A 760 -15.21 25.66 -36.30
N GLU A 761 -15.80 24.64 -36.93
CA GLU A 761 -17.23 24.33 -36.80
C GLU A 761 -17.57 23.80 -35.40
N LEU A 762 -16.68 22.99 -34.81
CA LEU A 762 -16.78 22.54 -33.41
C LEU A 762 -16.74 23.71 -32.42
N LEU A 763 -15.75 24.60 -32.56
CA LEU A 763 -15.64 25.79 -31.70
C LEU A 763 -16.82 26.74 -31.88
N ALA A 764 -17.35 26.91 -33.11
CA ALA A 764 -18.56 27.70 -33.35
C ALA A 764 -19.78 27.10 -32.63
N SER A 765 -19.93 25.77 -32.66
CA SER A 765 -20.99 25.06 -31.94
C SER A 765 -20.87 25.20 -30.42
N VAL A 766 -19.66 25.11 -29.87
CA VAL A 766 -19.41 25.33 -28.43
C VAL A 766 -19.71 26.77 -28.01
N ARG A 767 -19.28 27.76 -28.80
CA ARG A 767 -19.61 29.17 -28.56
C ARG A 767 -21.12 29.40 -28.53
N GLN A 768 -21.84 28.86 -29.50
CA GLN A 768 -23.29 29.01 -29.55
C GLN A 768 -24.00 28.35 -28.35
N ALA A 769 -23.57 27.16 -27.94
CA ALA A 769 -24.13 26.46 -26.78
C ALA A 769 -23.89 27.21 -25.47
N THR A 770 -22.69 27.76 -25.30
CA THR A 770 -22.28 28.51 -24.10
C THR A 770 -22.94 29.88 -24.04
N GLU A 771 -23.13 30.56 -25.18
CA GLU A 771 -23.91 31.79 -25.30
C GLU A 771 -25.40 31.57 -25.00
N ASP A 772 -26.00 30.51 -25.53
CA ASP A 772 -27.42 30.16 -25.34
C ASP A 772 -27.75 29.99 -23.86
N LEU A 773 -26.84 29.39 -23.08
CA LEU A 773 -26.98 29.25 -21.64
C LEU A 773 -26.41 30.42 -20.84
N LYS A 774 -25.88 31.46 -21.49
CA LYS A 774 -25.32 32.65 -20.83
C LYS A 774 -24.18 32.29 -19.86
N ALA A 775 -23.32 31.36 -20.28
CA ALA A 775 -22.08 31.04 -19.60
C ALA A 775 -21.22 32.31 -19.43
N LYS A 776 -20.41 32.34 -18.38
CA LYS A 776 -19.59 33.49 -18.01
C LYS A 776 -18.15 33.29 -18.43
N ASP A 777 -17.55 34.38 -18.91
CA ASP A 777 -16.12 34.50 -19.21
C ASP A 777 -15.57 33.37 -20.10
N PRO A 778 -16.17 33.05 -21.27
CA PRO A 778 -15.64 31.99 -22.11
C PRO A 778 -14.24 32.36 -22.64
N VAL A 779 -13.28 31.46 -22.46
CA VAL A 779 -11.91 31.59 -22.95
C VAL A 779 -11.57 30.39 -23.80
N GLU A 780 -11.07 30.62 -25.01
CA GLU A 780 -10.57 29.58 -25.91
C GLU A 780 -9.04 29.63 -25.95
N ILE A 781 -8.41 28.47 -25.78
CA ILE A 781 -6.97 28.32 -25.69
C ILE A 781 -6.54 27.37 -26.79
N ASP A 782 -5.65 27.84 -27.67
CA ASP A 782 -4.99 27.01 -28.66
C ASP A 782 -3.85 26.22 -27.98
N VAL A 783 -3.99 24.90 -27.95
CA VAL A 783 -3.01 24.00 -27.32
C VAL A 783 -2.26 23.15 -28.36
N ARG A 784 -2.43 23.42 -29.65
CA ARG A 784 -1.70 22.72 -30.72
C ARG A 784 -0.21 22.93 -30.56
N GLY A 785 0.54 21.83 -30.61
CA GLY A 785 1.99 21.82 -30.39
C GLY A 785 2.41 21.96 -28.91
N LYS A 786 1.47 22.21 -27.98
CA LYS A 786 1.68 22.23 -26.52
C LYS A 786 1.14 20.96 -25.84
N SER A 787 0.10 20.37 -26.40
CA SER A 787 -0.49 19.09 -25.98
C SER A 787 -0.90 18.27 -27.21
N SER A 788 -0.85 16.94 -27.09
CA SER A 788 -1.36 16.01 -28.10
C SER A 788 -2.79 15.51 -27.80
N VAL A 789 -3.41 16.05 -26.75
CA VAL A 789 -4.70 15.57 -26.22
C VAL A 789 -5.89 16.18 -26.96
N ALA A 790 -5.79 17.45 -27.37
CA ALA A 790 -6.81 18.16 -28.16
C ALA A 790 -6.12 19.32 -28.91
N ASP A 791 -6.80 19.93 -29.87
CA ASP A 791 -6.33 21.12 -30.57
C ASP A 791 -6.69 22.41 -29.80
N TYR A 792 -7.90 22.47 -29.21
CA TYR A 792 -8.36 23.61 -28.43
C TYR A 792 -8.95 23.20 -27.09
N MET A 793 -8.72 24.04 -26.07
CA MET A 793 -9.42 23.97 -24.79
C MET A 793 -10.31 25.20 -24.62
N VAL A 794 -11.57 25.00 -24.23
CA VAL A 794 -12.52 26.07 -23.93
C VAL A 794 -12.84 26.04 -22.45
N VAL A 795 -12.63 27.15 -21.75
CA VAL A 795 -12.94 27.27 -20.31
C VAL A 795 -14.07 28.29 -20.14
N VAL A 796 -15.16 27.87 -19.50
CA VAL A 796 -16.34 28.71 -19.25
C VAL A 796 -16.80 28.57 -17.80
N SER A 797 -17.43 29.62 -17.27
CA SER A 797 -17.93 29.65 -15.89
C SER A 797 -19.45 29.55 -15.82
N GLY A 798 -19.98 28.69 -14.95
CA GLY A 798 -21.39 28.66 -14.56
C GLY A 798 -21.62 29.35 -13.21
N THR A 799 -22.77 29.98 -13.01
CA THR A 799 -23.05 30.75 -11.77
C THR A 799 -23.53 29.89 -10.58
N SER A 800 -23.83 28.61 -10.80
CA SER A 800 -24.22 27.62 -9.79
C SER A 800 -24.00 26.21 -10.32
N THR A 801 -24.01 25.18 -9.47
CA THR A 801 -23.81 23.79 -9.89
C THR A 801 -24.86 23.33 -10.90
N ARG A 802 -26.11 23.77 -10.74
CA ARG A 802 -27.18 23.52 -11.73
C ARG A 802 -26.89 24.19 -13.06
N HIS A 803 -26.33 25.40 -13.04
CA HIS A 803 -25.99 26.15 -14.23
C HIS A 803 -24.78 25.51 -14.96
N VAL A 804 -23.74 25.09 -14.22
CA VAL A 804 -22.60 24.32 -14.76
C VAL A 804 -23.08 23.06 -15.46
N LYS A 805 -23.92 22.26 -14.80
CA LYS A 805 -24.50 21.07 -15.42
C LYS A 805 -25.29 21.39 -16.69
N SER A 806 -26.14 22.43 -16.64
CA SER A 806 -26.95 22.82 -17.79
C SER A 806 -26.08 23.25 -18.97
N ILE A 807 -24.99 23.98 -18.73
CA ILE A 807 -24.07 24.43 -19.80
C ILE A 807 -23.39 23.22 -20.44
N ALA A 808 -22.91 22.26 -19.64
CA ALA A 808 -22.31 21.03 -20.16
C ALA A 808 -23.31 20.21 -20.99
N ASP A 809 -24.54 20.04 -20.48
CA ASP A 809 -25.63 19.34 -21.20
C ASP A 809 -25.96 20.04 -22.52
N GLU A 810 -25.93 21.37 -22.56
CA GLU A 810 -26.18 22.16 -23.78
C GLU A 810 -25.05 22.04 -24.79
N VAL A 811 -23.79 22.07 -24.35
CA VAL A 811 -22.61 21.82 -25.20
C VAL A 811 -22.72 20.45 -25.86
N VAL A 812 -23.08 19.41 -25.10
CA VAL A 812 -23.34 18.06 -25.63
C VAL A 812 -24.50 18.07 -26.63
N ARG A 813 -25.59 18.79 -26.33
CA ARG A 813 -26.75 18.87 -27.23
C ARG A 813 -26.39 19.53 -28.56
N PHE A 814 -25.59 20.59 -28.54
CA PHE A 814 -25.16 21.31 -29.72
C PHE A 814 -24.14 20.52 -30.54
N ALA A 815 -23.18 19.86 -29.89
CA ALA A 815 -22.27 18.92 -30.57
C ALA A 815 -23.05 17.83 -31.33
N LYS A 816 -24.11 17.28 -30.72
CA LYS A 816 -24.99 16.29 -31.40
C LYS A 816 -25.73 16.84 -32.62
N LYS A 817 -26.01 18.16 -32.69
CA LYS A 817 -26.67 18.77 -33.87
C LYS A 817 -25.75 18.78 -35.10
N ILE A 818 -24.45 18.81 -34.88
CA ILE A 818 -23.43 18.68 -35.94
C ILE A 818 -22.89 17.25 -36.04
N ASP A 819 -23.69 16.28 -35.56
CA ASP A 819 -23.42 14.85 -35.57
C ASP A 819 -22.19 14.42 -34.75
N VAL A 820 -21.70 15.26 -33.83
CA VAL A 820 -20.58 14.92 -32.94
C VAL A 820 -21.09 14.42 -31.60
N MET A 821 -20.67 13.21 -31.26
CA MET A 821 -20.91 12.61 -29.96
C MET A 821 -19.67 12.86 -29.07
N PRO A 822 -19.85 13.36 -27.83
CA PRO A 822 -18.72 13.53 -26.92
C PRO A 822 -18.04 12.18 -26.66
N LEU A 823 -16.71 12.18 -26.67
CA LEU A 823 -15.89 11.02 -26.32
C LEU A 823 -16.02 10.65 -24.84
N GLY A 824 -16.24 11.67 -24.00
CA GLY A 824 -16.49 11.52 -22.57
C GLY A 824 -17.06 12.79 -21.95
N VAL A 825 -17.83 12.62 -20.86
CA VAL A 825 -18.24 13.72 -19.99
C VAL A 825 -17.98 13.33 -18.53
N GLU A 826 -17.17 14.12 -17.84
CA GLU A 826 -16.73 13.83 -16.47
C GLU A 826 -17.14 14.94 -15.51
N GLY A 827 -17.40 14.60 -14.24
CA GLY A 827 -17.74 15.58 -13.19
C GLY A 827 -19.22 15.96 -13.07
N GLU A 828 -20.11 15.38 -13.89
CA GLU A 828 -21.57 15.72 -13.90
C GLU A 828 -22.30 15.50 -12.57
N ARG A 829 -21.81 14.58 -11.72
CA ARG A 829 -22.48 14.20 -10.47
C ARG A 829 -22.40 15.31 -9.41
N GLU A 830 -21.26 15.97 -9.33
CA GLU A 830 -20.99 17.06 -8.37
C GLU A 830 -21.26 18.42 -9.01
N ALA A 831 -21.03 18.54 -10.33
CA ALA A 831 -21.30 19.71 -11.16
C ALA A 831 -20.65 21.01 -10.66
N GLU A 832 -19.55 20.90 -9.92
CA GLU A 832 -18.69 22.05 -9.59
C GLU A 832 -17.65 22.31 -10.69
N TRP A 833 -17.24 21.24 -11.39
CA TRP A 833 -16.46 21.26 -12.62
C TRP A 833 -16.90 20.07 -13.46
N VAL A 834 -17.33 20.35 -14.69
CA VAL A 834 -17.68 19.35 -15.70
C VAL A 834 -16.75 19.50 -16.90
N LEU A 835 -16.18 18.39 -17.36
CA LEU A 835 -15.35 18.33 -18.56
C LEU A 835 -16.14 17.60 -19.65
N VAL A 836 -16.28 18.23 -20.82
CA VAL A 836 -16.89 17.65 -22.02
C VAL A 836 -15.80 17.48 -23.08
N ASP A 837 -15.49 16.24 -23.44
CA ASP A 837 -14.49 15.90 -24.44
C ASP A 837 -15.17 15.69 -25.81
N LEU A 838 -14.85 16.54 -26.79
CA LEU A 838 -15.34 16.43 -28.17
C LEU A 838 -14.24 15.98 -29.15
N GLY A 839 -13.12 15.43 -28.65
CA GLY A 839 -11.94 15.08 -29.43
C GLY A 839 -11.01 16.28 -29.57
N ASP A 840 -11.03 16.93 -30.73
CA ASP A 840 -10.12 18.05 -31.04
C ASP A 840 -10.44 19.32 -30.23
N VAL A 841 -11.58 19.38 -29.55
CA VAL A 841 -11.99 20.48 -28.65
C VAL A 841 -12.43 19.91 -27.30
N ILE A 842 -11.82 20.36 -26.22
CA ILE A 842 -12.22 20.01 -24.84
C ILE A 842 -12.85 21.22 -24.16
N VAL A 843 -14.01 21.05 -23.55
CA VAL A 843 -14.75 22.12 -22.87
C VAL A 843 -14.79 21.89 -21.36
N HIS A 844 -14.21 22.82 -20.60
CA HIS A 844 -14.25 22.88 -19.15
C HIS A 844 -15.33 23.87 -18.70
N VAL A 845 -16.35 23.38 -18.01
CA VAL A 845 -17.41 24.20 -17.41
C VAL A 845 -17.23 24.16 -15.90
N MET A 846 -16.93 25.30 -15.28
CA MET A 846 -16.57 25.36 -13.85
C MET A 846 -17.38 26.39 -13.07
N LEU A 847 -17.47 26.23 -11.75
CA LEU A 847 -17.79 27.36 -10.87
C LEU A 847 -16.63 28.36 -10.83
N PRO A 848 -16.88 29.68 -10.66
CA PRO A 848 -15.82 30.69 -10.61
C PRO A 848 -14.71 30.36 -9.60
N ARG A 849 -15.07 29.85 -8.41
CA ARG A 849 -14.10 29.44 -7.37
C ARG A 849 -13.18 28.29 -7.81
N VAL A 850 -13.73 27.33 -8.57
CA VAL A 850 -12.98 26.14 -9.04
C VAL A 850 -12.07 26.54 -10.20
N ARG A 851 -12.57 27.39 -11.10
CA ARG A 851 -11.78 27.98 -12.18
C ARG A 851 -10.62 28.82 -11.67
N GLU A 852 -10.83 29.62 -10.62
CA GLU A 852 -9.78 30.41 -9.98
C GLU A 852 -8.73 29.53 -9.28
N PHE A 853 -9.16 28.47 -8.59
CA PHE A 853 -8.26 27.52 -7.91
C PHE A 853 -7.35 26.78 -8.88
N TYR A 854 -7.89 26.24 -9.99
CA TYR A 854 -7.11 25.47 -10.96
C TYR A 854 -6.40 26.35 -12.00
N ALA A 855 -6.91 27.54 -12.28
CA ALA A 855 -6.34 28.54 -13.19
C ALA A 855 -5.80 27.94 -14.50
N LEU A 856 -6.57 27.06 -15.16
CA LEU A 856 -6.14 26.34 -16.36
C LEU A 856 -5.71 27.30 -17.46
N GLU A 857 -6.35 28.46 -17.58
CA GLU A 857 -5.94 29.46 -18.55
C GLU A 857 -4.50 29.93 -18.32
N ARG A 858 -4.05 30.10 -17.07
CA ARG A 858 -2.65 30.45 -16.75
C ARG A 858 -1.71 29.29 -17.07
N LEU A 859 -2.11 28.06 -16.78
CA LEU A 859 -1.29 26.89 -17.01
C LEU A 859 -0.98 26.69 -18.51
N TRP A 860 -1.93 26.98 -19.40
CA TRP A 860 -1.82 26.69 -20.83
C TRP A 860 -1.51 27.91 -21.71
N THR A 861 -1.57 29.13 -21.17
CA THR A 861 -1.16 30.36 -21.88
C THR A 861 0.28 30.81 -21.59
N VAL A 862 0.92 30.33 -20.51
CA VAL A 862 2.31 30.68 -20.19
C VAL A 862 3.27 29.86 -21.07
N GLY A 863 3.56 30.42 -22.24
CA GLY A 863 4.53 29.89 -23.19
C GLY A 863 4.97 30.86 -24.30
N ASP A 864 4.27 31.99 -24.51
CA ASP A 864 4.53 32.86 -25.67
C ASP A 864 4.93 34.32 -25.32
N GLN A 865 5.45 34.59 -24.11
CA GLN A 865 6.13 35.86 -23.83
C GLN A 865 7.44 35.64 -23.07
N PRO A 866 8.62 36.04 -23.59
CA PRO A 866 9.80 36.20 -22.76
C PRO A 866 9.52 37.31 -21.73
N PRO A 867 10.05 37.22 -20.50
CA PRO A 867 9.88 38.27 -19.51
C PRO A 867 10.47 39.57 -20.05
N SER A 868 9.65 40.62 -20.20
CA SER A 868 10.16 41.98 -20.33
C SER A 868 10.75 42.38 -18.99
N TYR A 869 12.07 42.53 -18.95
CA TYR A 869 12.71 43.32 -17.92
C TYR A 869 12.42 44.79 -18.25
N ASP A 870 11.52 45.40 -17.48
CA ASP A 870 11.47 46.87 -17.39
C ASP A 870 12.71 47.30 -16.59
N ASP A 871 13.78 47.61 -17.31
CA ASP A 871 14.76 48.60 -16.87
C ASP A 871 14.07 49.96 -16.96
N ASP A 872 13.43 50.43 -15.88
CA ASP A 872 13.27 51.85 -15.52
C ASP A 872 12.26 52.02 -14.37
N GLU A 873 12.73 51.99 -13.12
CA GLU A 873 12.30 52.95 -12.10
C GLU A 873 13.34 52.99 -10.95
N VAL A 874 14.43 53.69 -11.25
CA VAL A 874 15.06 54.60 -10.27
C VAL A 874 14.41 55.96 -10.48
N ALA A 875 13.41 56.29 -9.67
CA ALA A 875 13.10 57.63 -9.14
C ALA A 875 11.86 57.58 -8.23
#